data_AF-A0A223HSL1-F1
#
_entry.id   AF-A0A223HSL1-F1
#
_cell.length_a   1.000
_cell.length_b   1.000
_cell.length_c   1.000
_cell.angle_alpha   90.00
_cell.angle_beta   90.00
_cell.angle_gamma   90.00
#
_symmetry.space_group_name_H-M   'P 1'
#
loop_
_entity.id
_entity.type
_entity.pdbx_description
1 polymer ?
#
loop_
_entity_poly.entity_id
_entity_poly.type
_entity_poly.pdbx_seq_one_letter_code
_entity_poly.pdbx_strand_id
1 'polypeptide(L)'
;MNKKFTTFLASAMLVSAFSVGSVAAYVGAVAPAEDVVTSTTPATVEGKDLAKDQTVLFMSGSDFLAAGNDKADFGKFVTVSGTASTFELADLNQAMWTVSAKKNNLGVDVFSFVNKATGLSFAVDPSMAVASDKKSEAKVATLGGSATEWVVKDNTLVSYVDGKKFVYLATRGEGSTKEIILVKAEEVGEDKVSISFNKDQIPTSMQLHAEDLNKLLQSVSAEGYFGLSMNPEVSKGNTNHLTATALKAVDVEEEATLAATPTVSDYVQLQVKDKKIDGEDAFVVVDTAYYEATEAPTMLKFGYDKLGADKRAEGSYQFKFTYNAQKNELYAQVKKVVYKLTANSGKATEYAKDIKEDNDNSWWSVKEGFSSSNGKTKLSTAENQYIYLANLGGNKLLTVNTKETQKGEKPSPEDQRTKITLGTNFTGLVPTTLADGVYMIQFKAGGSDRDELKGTYALANLAGNFGWAKQAERQDFNHMPAAQWVVTKNGISSTSSISIQNREFNDKDKDGVYPTVKIPTNVQLYAVKDSKDVFFYTTNDGNESVADTVSFVAIKDAKDLKIGYRYVPEDSAMVQTYVFNYLHGLALDKYLYTPAGKDSIVRVNENGDKTNFRLVVVAKDDNYGVGDSLVRNVYQIKNGESYLTYDSKAKKYVLGSTPTNFFLKENNCIDGKHYYALVEAVVRKYKITEGDKIYSPAYNGFKSTDKVVVDGKKVPVPTLDKGQETLLFDADGNYLVKDNSVIKKAFVYKANSKNNDVIELMEIVLDNNTTPQKDKSYYASSAAQNGLKASVDDNTLDLTQGSTDDKFDTGTKREIRTSAFAVVTDDSPLYRRFNNAVLNESETADSLFFVEKIRKEYLMDEWNKNLTDKTVDYVGIWNKEKADGKLAFIVDTAWVNRGAGTIKPQYLVSVARDDQEGTPGIPCTYEHNHFDNAGNPVNAANCSHATKAHPGFNYGKYMVSFADSALIKGKEYKTPYMDIDGGYTRVGFVKAIHYGDSLYVLTNGFEKMTPAELDVETIIANYKKAGLENFIVNLQGDNHKNVTWSFRYVNPDKAGVVTEEGEANEFLFESNIYNENGLTSTGKATKGFDKAVAGSIAPQYAAWLKMQNGCLVLTRGDSEFNAAKTGSDGALIFNAYQKTDAEDMVTSIEGANAEGVSIVAGNGTVTVQGAAGKSIVITNILGKVVAETVLTSDNATIAVPAGIVAVAIDGEEAVKAIVK
;
A
#
# COMPACT_ATOMS: atom_id res chain seq x y z
N MET A 1 -32.47 -2.30 22.56
CA MET A 1 -33.03 -2.78 21.27
C MET A 1 -32.54 -1.81 20.20
N ASN A 2 -31.94 -2.12 19.06
CA ASN A 2 -31.33 -3.29 18.42
C ASN A 2 -30.48 -2.68 17.26
N LYS A 3 -29.14 -2.82 17.25
CA LYS A 3 -28.32 -3.81 16.52
C LYS A 3 -28.04 -3.51 15.02
N LYS A 4 -26.75 -3.76 14.66
CA LYS A 4 -26.13 -4.19 13.37
C LYS A 4 -25.54 -3.06 12.49
N PHE A 5 -24.30 -3.06 11.99
CA PHE A 5 -23.19 -4.03 11.83
C PHE A 5 -21.82 -3.33 11.91
N THR A 6 -20.96 -3.72 12.86
CA THR A 6 -19.48 -3.50 12.82
C THR A 6 -18.84 -4.70 13.53
N THR A 7 -18.58 -5.75 12.77
CA THR A 7 -17.96 -6.98 13.27
C THR A 7 -16.94 -7.46 12.25
N PHE A 8 -15.73 -6.89 12.27
CA PHE A 8 -14.45 -7.56 11.96
C PHE A 8 -13.30 -6.54 12.13
N LEU A 9 -12.89 -6.25 13.38
CA LEU A 9 -11.53 -5.79 13.76
C LEU A 9 -11.35 -5.41 15.25
N ALA A 10 -12.39 -5.49 16.10
CA ALA A 10 -12.32 -5.02 17.49
C ALA A 10 -12.51 -6.13 18.54
N SER A 11 -12.02 -7.36 18.27
CA SER A 11 -12.07 -8.50 19.20
C SER A 11 -10.69 -8.95 19.70
N ALA A 12 -9.65 -8.13 19.56
CA ALA A 12 -8.28 -8.48 19.98
C ALA A 12 -7.64 -7.49 20.98
N MET A 13 -8.43 -6.57 21.57
CA MET A 13 -7.94 -5.56 22.54
C MET A 13 -8.41 -5.78 23.98
N LEU A 14 -8.73 -7.04 24.33
CA LEU A 14 -8.95 -7.48 25.71
C LEU A 14 -8.24 -8.83 25.97
N VAL A 15 -6.97 -8.89 25.57
CA VAL A 15 -5.95 -9.78 26.17
C VAL A 15 -4.75 -8.91 26.53
N SER A 16 -5.02 -7.90 27.36
CA SER A 16 -3.97 -7.10 27.98
C SER A 16 -3.28 -7.92 29.07
N ALA A 17 -1.97 -8.12 28.90
CA ALA A 17 -1.02 -8.60 29.90
C ALA A 17 -1.20 -10.05 30.39
N PHE A 18 -0.89 -11.03 29.53
CA PHE A 18 -0.19 -12.21 30.04
C PHE A 18 1.32 -11.94 29.90
N SER A 19 1.95 -11.55 31.00
CA SER A 19 3.38 -11.75 31.19
C SER A 19 3.64 -13.26 31.26
N VAL A 20 3.66 -13.94 30.11
CA VAL A 20 4.11 -15.35 30.03
C VAL A 20 5.62 -15.33 29.97
N GLY A 21 6.21 -15.30 31.16
CA GLY A 21 7.65 -15.21 31.37
C GLY A 21 7.97 -15.52 32.83
N SER A 22 7.41 -16.60 33.35
CA SER A 22 8.03 -17.28 34.47
C SER A 22 7.59 -18.74 34.51
N VAL A 23 8.46 -19.59 35.03
CA VAL A 23 8.17 -20.98 35.41
C VAL A 23 6.99 -21.08 36.40
N ALA A 24 6.42 -19.96 36.87
CA ALA A 24 5.20 -19.90 37.68
C ALA A 24 4.00 -20.62 37.04
N ALA A 25 3.91 -20.70 35.70
CA ALA A 25 2.84 -21.45 35.03
C ALA A 25 2.94 -22.97 35.20
N TYR A 26 4.12 -23.52 35.53
CA TYR A 26 4.33 -24.96 35.69
C TYR A 26 3.67 -25.51 36.97
N VAL A 27 3.45 -24.67 37.97
CA VAL A 27 3.10 -25.20 39.31
C VAL A 27 1.61 -25.25 39.62
N GLY A 28 0.75 -24.86 38.67
CA GLY A 28 -0.70 -25.11 38.77
C GLY A 28 -1.32 -24.75 40.13
N ALA A 29 -1.07 -23.57 40.69
CA ALA A 29 -1.65 -23.18 41.97
C ALA A 29 -2.04 -21.71 42.04
N VAL A 30 -3.32 -21.49 42.37
CA VAL A 30 -3.75 -20.32 43.13
C VAL A 30 -3.17 -20.50 44.54
N ALA A 31 -2.01 -19.92 44.82
CA ALA A 31 -1.39 -19.91 46.15
C ALA A 31 -0.65 -18.58 46.38
N PRO A 32 -0.60 -18.07 47.62
CA PRO A 32 -0.15 -16.72 47.93
C PRO A 32 1.35 -16.55 47.64
N ALA A 33 1.76 -15.30 47.42
CA ALA A 33 3.14 -14.91 47.21
C ALA A 33 4.05 -15.37 48.37
N GLU A 34 4.67 -16.54 48.24
CA GLU A 34 5.89 -16.87 48.97
C GLU A 34 7.10 -16.52 48.10
N ASP A 35 8.11 -15.92 48.75
CA ASP A 35 9.27 -15.30 48.14
C ASP A 35 10.04 -16.26 47.23
N VAL A 36 10.22 -15.86 45.97
CA VAL A 36 11.19 -16.46 45.05
C VAL A 36 12.59 -16.21 45.63
N VAL A 37 13.19 -17.23 46.25
CA VAL A 37 14.53 -17.12 46.81
C VAL A 37 15.58 -17.24 45.69
N THR A 38 16.31 -16.16 45.41
CA THR A 38 17.53 -16.23 44.60
C THR A 38 18.57 -17.06 45.35
N SER A 39 18.95 -18.21 44.77
CA SER A 39 19.89 -19.13 45.40
C SER A 39 21.30 -18.95 44.85
N THR A 40 22.28 -18.85 45.75
CA THR A 40 23.71 -18.86 45.41
C THR A 40 24.34 -20.24 45.50
N THR A 41 23.62 -21.26 46.01
CA THR A 41 24.15 -22.63 46.02
C THR A 41 24.12 -23.22 44.61
N PRO A 42 25.17 -23.95 44.17
CA PRO A 42 25.17 -24.60 42.86
C PRO A 42 24.03 -25.63 42.72
N ALA A 43 23.51 -25.81 41.52
CA ALA A 43 22.61 -26.91 41.16
C ALA A 43 23.42 -28.01 40.48
N THR A 44 23.23 -29.27 40.88
CA THR A 44 23.84 -30.39 40.16
C THR A 44 22.90 -30.86 39.07
N VAL A 45 23.25 -30.57 37.82
CA VAL A 45 22.53 -31.00 36.61
C VAL A 45 23.41 -32.02 35.89
N GLU A 46 22.93 -33.24 35.70
CA GLU A 46 23.68 -34.33 35.03
C GLU A 46 25.09 -34.57 35.64
N GLY A 47 25.22 -34.39 36.97
CA GLY A 47 26.51 -34.55 37.67
C GLY A 47 27.47 -33.37 37.49
N LYS A 48 27.04 -32.25 36.90
CA LYS A 48 27.79 -31.01 36.77
C LYS A 48 27.14 -29.90 37.59
N ASP A 49 27.95 -29.16 38.34
CA ASP A 49 27.47 -28.03 39.13
C ASP A 49 27.34 -26.76 38.27
N LEU A 50 26.16 -26.14 38.32
CA LEU A 50 25.79 -24.85 37.72
C LEU A 50 25.45 -23.84 38.83
N ALA A 51 26.27 -22.80 38.95
CA ALA A 51 26.10 -21.70 39.89
C ALA A 51 25.87 -20.38 39.16
N LYS A 52 25.25 -19.41 39.85
CA LYS A 52 25.16 -18.03 39.36
C LYS A 52 26.57 -17.48 39.08
N ASP A 53 26.69 -16.70 38.01
CA ASP A 53 27.92 -16.08 37.50
C ASP A 53 28.96 -17.08 36.94
N GLN A 54 28.64 -18.38 36.89
CA GLN A 54 29.48 -19.39 36.26
C GLN A 54 29.40 -19.31 34.73
N THR A 55 30.55 -19.44 34.07
CA THR A 55 30.63 -19.57 32.60
C THR A 55 30.64 -21.04 32.20
N VAL A 56 29.85 -21.38 31.19
CA VAL A 56 29.64 -22.75 30.68
C VAL A 56 29.56 -22.75 29.15
N LEU A 57 29.86 -23.91 28.55
CA LEU A 57 29.57 -24.19 27.14
C LEU A 57 28.35 -25.09 27.04
N PHE A 58 27.52 -24.87 26.02
CA PHE A 58 26.35 -25.70 25.71
C PHE A 58 26.73 -26.73 24.65
N MET A 59 27.17 -27.90 25.09
CA MET A 59 27.60 -28.97 24.19
C MET A 59 26.40 -29.65 23.53
N SER A 60 26.41 -29.69 22.20
CA SER A 60 25.38 -30.27 21.33
C SER A 60 26.05 -31.22 20.33
N GLY A 61 26.20 -32.50 20.70
CA GLY A 61 26.98 -33.46 19.93
C GLY A 61 28.48 -33.22 20.12
N SER A 62 29.23 -33.07 19.03
CA SER A 62 30.65 -32.68 19.04
C SER A 62 30.89 -31.17 19.13
N ASP A 63 29.83 -30.38 18.94
CA ASP A 63 29.92 -28.93 18.75
C ASP A 63 29.27 -28.20 19.93
N PHE A 64 29.35 -26.86 19.93
CA PHE A 64 28.81 -26.01 20.97
C PHE A 64 27.79 -25.04 20.40
N LEU A 65 26.61 -24.96 21.04
CA LEU A 65 25.59 -23.97 20.73
C LEU A 65 26.09 -22.58 21.14
N ALA A 66 26.17 -21.70 20.16
CA ALA A 66 26.71 -20.36 20.27
C ALA A 66 25.70 -19.31 19.80
N ALA A 67 25.99 -18.06 20.11
CA ALA A 67 25.34 -16.92 19.47
C ALA A 67 26.33 -16.30 18.48
N GLY A 68 25.92 -16.15 17.22
CA GLY A 68 26.75 -15.50 16.22
C GLY A 68 27.14 -14.11 16.70
N ASN A 69 28.43 -13.76 16.57
CA ASN A 69 28.95 -12.42 16.87
C ASN A 69 29.39 -11.68 15.62
N ASP A 70 29.55 -12.39 14.50
CA ASP A 70 29.78 -11.80 13.20
C ASP A 70 28.54 -11.04 12.75
N LYS A 71 28.78 -9.95 12.03
CA LYS A 71 27.74 -9.00 11.62
C LYS A 71 26.54 -9.72 10.94
N ALA A 72 26.79 -10.75 10.12
CA ALA A 72 25.75 -11.43 9.33
C ALA A 72 24.82 -12.31 10.17
N ASP A 73 25.33 -12.81 11.29
CA ASP A 73 24.68 -13.79 12.14
C ASP A 73 24.53 -13.30 13.58
N PHE A 74 24.71 -11.99 13.80
CA PHE A 74 24.67 -11.41 15.13
C PHE A 74 23.35 -11.73 15.82
N GLY A 75 23.42 -12.45 16.93
CA GLY A 75 22.25 -12.88 17.70
C GLY A 75 21.46 -14.06 17.11
N LYS A 76 21.89 -14.66 15.99
CA LYS A 76 21.38 -15.96 15.54
C LYS A 76 22.01 -17.09 16.35
N PHE A 77 21.29 -18.18 16.51
CA PHE A 77 21.89 -19.41 17.04
C PHE A 77 22.77 -20.05 15.97
N VAL A 78 24.04 -20.29 16.31
CA VAL A 78 25.04 -20.96 15.46
C VAL A 78 25.70 -22.10 16.24
N THR A 79 26.48 -22.92 15.55
CA THR A 79 27.28 -23.96 16.18
C THR A 79 28.75 -23.74 15.88
N VAL A 80 29.60 -23.80 16.90
CA VAL A 80 31.05 -23.74 16.75
C VAL A 80 31.69 -25.02 17.27
N SER A 81 32.82 -25.41 16.69
CA SER A 81 33.55 -26.62 17.07
C SER A 81 34.90 -26.25 17.69
N GLY A 82 35.39 -27.07 18.62
CA GLY A 82 36.65 -26.81 19.31
C GLY A 82 36.90 -27.73 20.50
N THR A 83 38.10 -27.65 21.07
CA THR A 83 38.48 -28.34 22.31
C THR A 83 39.28 -27.39 23.19
N ALA A 84 39.45 -27.71 24.48
CA ALA A 84 40.23 -26.89 25.40
C ALA A 84 41.64 -26.49 24.90
N SER A 85 42.24 -27.28 24.00
CA SER A 85 43.56 -27.01 23.41
C SER A 85 43.53 -26.45 21.99
N THR A 86 42.38 -26.44 21.32
CA THR A 86 42.27 -26.02 19.91
C THR A 86 41.28 -24.88 19.69
N PHE A 87 40.63 -24.38 20.74
CA PHE A 87 39.75 -23.23 20.64
C PHE A 87 40.53 -21.97 20.25
N GLU A 88 40.09 -21.33 19.16
CA GLU A 88 40.38 -19.92 18.93
C GLU A 88 39.48 -19.05 19.82
N LEU A 89 39.98 -17.89 20.23
CA LEU A 89 39.27 -17.04 21.18
C LEU A 89 38.00 -16.43 20.61
N ALA A 90 37.98 -16.14 19.30
CA ALA A 90 36.80 -15.64 18.61
C ALA A 90 35.63 -16.63 18.70
N ASP A 91 35.86 -17.90 18.40
CA ASP A 91 34.85 -18.97 18.47
C ASP A 91 34.45 -19.30 19.91
N LEU A 92 35.43 -19.36 20.83
CA LEU A 92 35.15 -19.63 22.23
C LEU A 92 34.24 -18.56 22.85
N ASN A 93 34.46 -17.28 22.52
CA ASN A 93 33.61 -16.19 23.01
C ASN A 93 32.16 -16.33 22.54
N GLN A 94 31.94 -16.77 21.30
CA GLN A 94 30.59 -17.04 20.78
C GLN A 94 29.90 -18.20 21.51
N ALA A 95 30.66 -19.23 21.91
CA ALA A 95 30.15 -20.41 22.61
C ALA A 95 29.94 -20.23 24.12
N MET A 96 30.60 -19.25 24.75
CA MET A 96 30.54 -19.05 26.19
C MET A 96 29.21 -18.40 26.63
N TRP A 97 28.52 -19.07 27.54
CA TRP A 97 27.31 -18.57 28.21
C TRP A 97 27.56 -18.40 29.70
N THR A 98 27.17 -17.27 30.28
CA THR A 98 27.20 -17.02 31.73
C THR A 98 25.83 -17.27 32.33
N VAL A 99 25.76 -18.03 33.42
CA VAL A 99 24.54 -18.22 34.22
C VAL A 99 24.21 -16.90 34.93
N SER A 100 23.31 -16.10 34.36
CA SER A 100 22.97 -14.77 34.87
C SER A 100 22.03 -14.82 36.08
N ALA A 101 21.16 -15.84 36.15
CA ALA A 101 20.32 -16.09 37.29
C ALA A 101 20.16 -17.59 37.54
N LYS A 102 20.10 -17.96 38.81
CA LYS A 102 19.67 -19.28 39.29
C LYS A 102 18.58 -19.07 40.34
N LYS A 103 17.43 -19.71 40.14
CA LYS A 103 16.30 -19.73 41.08
C LYS A 103 15.90 -21.18 41.35
N ASN A 104 15.31 -21.45 42.50
CA ASN A 104 14.63 -22.71 42.75
C ASN A 104 13.14 -22.41 42.91
N ASN A 105 12.29 -23.07 42.12
CA ASN A 105 10.84 -22.94 42.22
C ASN A 105 10.25 -24.32 42.47
N LEU A 106 9.80 -24.55 43.71
CA LEU A 106 9.16 -25.80 44.15
C LEU A 106 9.97 -27.06 43.82
N GLY A 107 11.28 -27.01 44.08
CA GLY A 107 12.20 -28.13 43.89
C GLY A 107 12.79 -28.24 42.49
N VAL A 108 12.39 -27.38 41.55
CA VAL A 108 12.95 -27.31 40.19
C VAL A 108 13.92 -26.14 40.09
N ASP A 109 15.14 -26.40 39.64
CA ASP A 109 16.12 -25.36 39.35
C ASP A 109 15.82 -24.69 37.99
N VAL A 110 15.80 -23.36 38.01
CA VAL A 110 15.49 -22.50 36.86
C VAL A 110 16.68 -21.59 36.59
N PHE A 111 17.12 -21.54 35.34
CA PHE A 111 18.31 -20.82 34.91
C PHE A 111 18.00 -19.72 33.89
N SER A 112 18.79 -18.66 33.94
CA SER A 112 18.91 -17.69 32.86
C SER A 112 20.36 -17.60 32.42
N PHE A 113 20.59 -17.34 31.14
CA PHE A 113 21.92 -17.29 30.56
C PHE A 113 22.11 -16.02 29.74
N VAL A 114 23.35 -15.53 29.66
CA VAL A 114 23.76 -14.42 28.80
C VAL A 114 24.95 -14.87 27.98
N ASN A 115 24.91 -14.64 26.67
CA ASN A 115 26.04 -14.95 25.79
C ASN A 115 27.15 -13.93 25.97
N LYS A 116 28.39 -14.41 26.05
CA LYS A 116 29.55 -13.55 26.33
C LYS A 116 29.96 -12.67 25.15
N ALA A 117 29.90 -13.17 23.92
CA ALA A 117 30.29 -12.39 22.75
C ALA A 117 29.28 -11.28 22.42
N THR A 118 27.99 -11.57 22.51
CA THR A 118 26.94 -10.63 22.08
C THR A 118 26.37 -9.79 23.23
N GLY A 119 26.48 -10.26 24.47
CA GLY A 119 25.81 -9.68 25.64
C GLY A 119 24.30 -9.95 25.71
N LEU A 120 23.76 -10.75 24.79
CA LEU A 120 22.33 -11.04 24.71
C LEU A 120 21.94 -12.18 25.66
N SER A 121 20.80 -12.03 26.33
CA SER A 121 20.19 -13.12 27.09
C SER A 121 19.82 -14.28 26.17
N PHE A 122 19.97 -15.52 26.63
CA PHE A 122 19.37 -16.69 26.00
C PHE A 122 17.85 -16.56 26.15
N ALA A 123 17.25 -15.87 25.18
CA ALA A 123 15.86 -15.50 25.17
C ALA A 123 15.26 -15.86 23.81
N VAL A 124 14.06 -16.44 23.83
CA VAL A 124 13.31 -16.75 22.60
C VAL A 124 11.87 -16.30 22.75
N ASP A 125 11.18 -16.09 21.63
CA ASP A 125 9.75 -15.78 21.65
C ASP A 125 8.93 -17.07 21.52
N PRO A 126 8.23 -17.52 22.58
CA PRO A 126 7.44 -18.75 22.53
C PRO A 126 6.32 -18.73 21.49
N SER A 127 5.84 -17.55 21.10
CA SER A 127 4.78 -17.43 20.09
C SER A 127 5.25 -17.80 18.69
N MET A 128 6.56 -17.72 18.43
CA MET A 128 7.18 -18.16 17.17
C MET A 128 7.30 -19.69 17.08
N ALA A 129 7.10 -20.41 18.18
CA ALA A 129 7.25 -21.86 18.21
C ALA A 129 6.10 -22.56 17.47
N VAL A 130 6.45 -23.45 16.55
CA VAL A 130 5.50 -24.28 15.81
C VAL A 130 5.28 -25.62 16.51
N ALA A 131 4.16 -26.27 16.23
CA ALA A 131 3.96 -27.65 16.67
C ALA A 131 4.97 -28.59 16.00
N SER A 132 5.30 -29.71 16.65
CA SER A 132 6.34 -30.64 16.18
C SER A 132 6.05 -31.28 14.82
N ASP A 133 4.79 -31.38 14.42
CA ASP A 133 4.33 -31.85 13.11
C ASP A 133 4.39 -30.77 12.01
N LYS A 134 4.68 -29.52 12.38
CA LYS A 134 4.70 -28.34 11.49
C LYS A 134 6.08 -27.69 11.36
N LYS A 135 7.16 -28.43 11.61
CA LYS A 135 8.54 -27.91 11.56
C LYS A 135 8.94 -27.28 10.22
N SER A 136 8.35 -27.73 9.11
CA SER A 136 8.55 -27.12 7.79
C SER A 136 8.04 -25.67 7.71
N GLU A 137 7.12 -25.26 8.59
CA GLU A 137 6.59 -23.90 8.68
C GLU A 137 7.41 -23.01 9.62
N ALA A 138 8.35 -23.58 10.39
CA ALA A 138 9.12 -22.84 11.38
C ALA A 138 10.05 -21.80 10.75
N LYS A 139 10.13 -20.62 11.38
CA LYS A 139 11.17 -19.62 11.09
C LYS A 139 12.45 -19.94 11.86
N VAL A 140 13.58 -19.50 11.33
CA VAL A 140 14.88 -19.61 12.01
C VAL A 140 14.83 -18.84 13.34
N ALA A 141 15.32 -19.49 14.41
CA ALA A 141 15.34 -18.92 15.75
C ALA A 141 16.45 -17.87 15.89
N THR A 142 16.12 -16.76 16.56
CA THR A 142 17.02 -15.65 16.89
C THR A 142 16.89 -15.32 18.36
N LEU A 143 17.93 -14.74 18.95
CA LEU A 143 17.91 -14.25 20.33
C LEU A 143 17.02 -13.03 20.46
N GLY A 144 16.03 -13.14 21.34
CA GLY A 144 15.00 -12.15 21.57
C GLY A 144 13.67 -12.82 21.88
N GLY A 145 12.94 -12.31 22.87
CA GLY A 145 11.60 -12.78 23.22
C GLY A 145 11.35 -12.81 24.72
N SER A 146 10.21 -13.35 25.12
CA SER A 146 9.76 -13.34 26.51
C SER A 146 10.20 -14.56 27.33
N ALA A 147 10.61 -15.66 26.70
CA ALA A 147 11.12 -16.83 27.42
C ALA A 147 12.61 -16.65 27.71
N THR A 148 12.92 -16.26 28.94
CA THR A 148 14.28 -16.00 29.45
C THR A 148 14.70 -16.96 30.58
N GLU A 149 13.78 -17.82 31.00
CA GLU A 149 13.93 -18.75 32.11
C GLU A 149 13.82 -20.18 31.60
N TRP A 150 14.78 -21.03 31.95
CA TRP A 150 14.96 -22.34 31.35
C TRP A 150 15.13 -23.42 32.41
N VAL A 151 14.49 -24.56 32.14
CA VAL A 151 14.62 -25.80 32.92
C VAL A 151 15.34 -26.83 32.06
N VAL A 152 16.20 -27.64 32.68
CA VAL A 152 16.88 -28.74 32.00
C VAL A 152 15.98 -29.97 32.04
N LYS A 153 15.58 -30.47 30.88
CA LYS A 153 14.70 -31.64 30.73
C LYS A 153 15.11 -32.45 29.51
N ASP A 154 15.20 -33.76 29.64
CA ASP A 154 15.53 -34.71 28.54
C ASP A 154 16.77 -34.27 27.72
N ASN A 155 17.83 -33.84 28.41
CA ASN A 155 19.09 -33.32 27.85
C ASN A 155 18.89 -32.11 26.91
N THR A 156 17.95 -31.22 27.20
CA THR A 156 17.80 -29.93 26.50
C THR A 156 17.26 -28.85 27.45
N LEU A 157 17.21 -27.60 26.97
CA LEU A 157 16.61 -26.46 27.66
C LEU A 157 15.17 -26.26 27.22
N VAL A 158 14.26 -26.24 28.19
CA VAL A 158 12.82 -26.02 27.95
C VAL A 158 12.30 -24.83 28.74
N SER A 159 11.37 -24.07 28.15
CA SER A 159 10.60 -23.01 28.83
C SER A 159 9.11 -23.29 28.73
N TYR A 160 8.36 -23.20 29.82
CA TYR A 160 6.93 -23.50 29.85
C TYR A 160 6.10 -22.36 29.24
N VAL A 161 5.08 -22.72 28.43
CA VAL A 161 4.24 -21.76 27.72
C VAL A 161 2.81 -21.74 28.27
N ASP A 162 2.21 -22.90 28.57
CA ASP A 162 0.83 -23.02 29.06
C ASP A 162 0.64 -24.11 30.14
N GLY A 163 1.68 -24.39 30.91
CA GLY A 163 1.68 -25.40 32.00
C GLY A 163 1.73 -26.86 31.52
N LYS A 164 1.29 -27.16 30.29
CA LYS A 164 1.42 -28.49 29.66
C LYS A 164 2.50 -28.52 28.59
N LYS A 165 2.57 -27.49 27.76
CA LYS A 165 3.53 -27.41 26.66
C LYS A 165 4.72 -26.56 27.04
N PHE A 166 5.87 -26.96 26.53
CA PHE A 166 7.10 -26.20 26.60
C PHE A 166 7.65 -25.90 25.21
N VAL A 167 8.36 -24.78 25.11
CA VAL A 167 9.15 -24.40 23.95
C VAL A 167 10.60 -24.85 24.16
N TYR A 168 11.22 -25.35 23.09
CA TYR A 168 12.61 -25.75 23.05
C TYR A 168 13.20 -25.52 21.65
N LEU A 169 14.54 -25.50 21.57
CA LEU A 169 15.24 -25.43 20.29
C LEU A 169 15.27 -26.81 19.63
N ALA A 170 14.97 -26.85 18.33
CA ALA A 170 15.04 -28.05 17.50
C ALA A 170 15.79 -27.74 16.21
N THR A 171 16.13 -28.78 15.45
CA THR A 171 16.86 -28.64 14.18
C THR A 171 16.01 -29.08 12.98
N ARG A 172 16.16 -28.37 11.86
CA ARG A 172 15.57 -28.73 10.57
C ARG A 172 16.67 -28.75 9.50
N GLY A 173 16.60 -29.71 8.59
CA GLY A 173 17.62 -29.89 7.53
C GLY A 173 18.83 -30.68 8.02
N GLU A 174 19.77 -30.96 7.11
CA GLU A 174 20.97 -31.76 7.39
C GLU A 174 22.23 -31.05 6.87
N GLY A 175 23.40 -31.43 7.39
CA GLY A 175 24.70 -30.91 6.94
C GLY A 175 24.78 -29.37 6.97
N SER A 176 25.20 -28.76 5.85
CA SER A 176 25.33 -27.30 5.69
C SER A 176 23.98 -26.56 5.60
N THR A 177 22.85 -27.26 5.51
CA THR A 177 21.49 -26.68 5.48
C THR A 177 20.77 -26.72 6.82
N LYS A 178 21.48 -27.11 7.89
CA LYS A 178 20.92 -27.26 9.21
C LYS A 178 20.56 -25.91 9.82
N GLU A 179 19.29 -25.71 10.13
CA GLU A 179 18.77 -24.51 10.78
C GLU A 179 18.26 -24.83 12.18
N ILE A 180 18.45 -23.89 13.12
CA ILE A 180 17.89 -23.96 14.47
C ILE A 180 16.54 -23.25 14.49
N ILE A 181 15.51 -23.95 14.96
CA ILE A 181 14.11 -23.51 14.97
C ILE A 181 13.49 -23.64 16.38
N LEU A 182 12.32 -23.05 16.57
CA LEU A 182 11.54 -23.17 17.81
C LEU A 182 10.37 -24.13 17.64
N VAL A 183 10.30 -25.12 18.53
CA VAL A 183 9.21 -26.11 18.58
C VAL A 183 8.51 -26.03 19.93
N LYS A 184 7.18 -26.17 19.92
CA LYS A 184 6.35 -26.34 21.12
C LYS A 184 5.67 -27.70 21.13
N ALA A 185 5.78 -28.42 22.23
CA ALA A 185 5.18 -29.74 22.39
C ALA A 185 4.95 -30.06 23.89
N GLU A 186 4.19 -31.13 24.15
CA GLU A 186 3.99 -31.70 25.50
C GLU A 186 5.14 -32.64 25.89
N GLU A 187 5.85 -33.20 24.90
CA GLU A 187 7.02 -34.06 25.05
C GLU A 187 8.17 -33.57 24.15
N VAL A 188 9.41 -33.78 24.59
CA VAL A 188 10.60 -33.31 23.87
C VAL A 188 10.86 -34.27 22.72
N GLY A 189 10.90 -33.79 21.48
CA GLY A 189 11.18 -34.61 20.30
C GLY A 189 12.66 -34.98 20.16
N GLU A 190 12.94 -36.02 19.37
CA GLU A 190 14.30 -36.49 19.07
C GLU A 190 15.15 -35.46 18.30
N ASP A 191 14.52 -34.54 17.59
CA ASP A 191 15.16 -33.48 16.81
C ASP A 191 15.56 -32.25 17.63
N LYS A 192 15.41 -32.31 18.96
CA LYS A 192 15.85 -31.28 19.90
C LYS A 192 17.33 -30.95 19.68
N VAL A 193 17.68 -29.69 19.92
CA VAL A 193 19.07 -29.33 20.19
C VAL A 193 19.40 -29.89 21.56
N SER A 194 20.17 -30.99 21.59
CA SER A 194 20.60 -31.60 22.84
C SER A 194 21.65 -30.71 23.50
N ILE A 195 21.50 -30.40 24.77
CA ILE A 195 22.37 -29.49 25.52
C ILE A 195 22.85 -30.21 26.77
N SER A 196 24.18 -30.34 26.89
CA SER A 196 24.86 -30.67 28.14
C SER A 196 25.83 -29.55 28.50
N PHE A 197 26.03 -29.30 29.79
CA PHE A 197 26.86 -28.19 30.25
C PHE A 197 28.30 -28.64 30.45
N ASN A 198 29.23 -27.99 29.75
CA ASN A 198 30.64 -28.32 29.85
C ASN A 198 31.47 -27.11 30.27
N LYS A 199 32.09 -27.20 31.45
CA LYS A 199 33.09 -26.24 31.93
C LYS A 199 34.53 -26.69 31.65
N ASP A 200 34.76 -28.00 31.58
CA ASP A 200 36.09 -28.60 31.51
C ASP A 200 36.73 -28.39 30.13
N GLN A 201 35.93 -28.17 29.09
CA GLN A 201 36.37 -27.80 27.74
C GLN A 201 36.67 -26.30 27.58
N ILE A 202 36.38 -25.46 28.58
CA ILE A 202 36.75 -24.04 28.56
C ILE A 202 38.25 -23.94 28.90
N PRO A 203 39.09 -23.35 28.02
CA PRO A 203 40.52 -23.19 28.28
C PRO A 203 40.81 -22.41 29.57
N THR A 204 41.73 -22.93 30.39
CA THR A 204 42.23 -22.24 31.60
C THR A 204 43.47 -21.40 31.33
N SER A 205 44.06 -21.53 30.15
CA SER A 205 45.25 -20.82 29.70
C SER A 205 45.21 -20.71 28.18
N MET A 206 45.02 -19.50 27.68
CA MET A 206 45.08 -19.16 26.26
C MET A 206 46.06 -18.03 26.06
N GLN A 207 47.00 -18.21 25.14
CA GLN A 207 47.89 -17.12 24.78
C GLN A 207 47.16 -16.14 23.87
N LEU A 208 47.29 -14.84 24.15
CA LEU A 208 46.69 -13.79 23.32
C LEU A 208 47.78 -13.10 22.50
N HIS A 209 47.54 -13.01 21.19
CA HIS A 209 48.38 -12.25 20.26
C HIS A 209 47.84 -10.83 20.05
N ALA A 210 48.53 -10.00 19.28
CA ALA A 210 48.13 -8.62 19.08
C ALA A 210 46.72 -8.50 18.48
N GLU A 211 46.34 -9.40 17.57
CA GLU A 211 44.99 -9.44 17.00
C GLU A 211 43.92 -9.66 18.07
N ASP A 212 44.09 -10.66 18.95
CA ASP A 212 43.15 -10.95 20.04
C ASP A 212 43.01 -9.76 20.99
N LEU A 213 44.14 -9.21 21.45
CA LEU A 213 44.16 -8.10 22.40
C LEU A 213 43.51 -6.86 21.82
N ASN A 214 43.88 -6.51 20.58
CA ASN A 214 43.32 -5.36 19.92
C ASN A 214 41.83 -5.55 19.71
N LYS A 215 41.35 -6.70 19.18
CA LYS A 215 39.91 -6.89 18.94
C LYS A 215 39.08 -6.97 20.23
N LEU A 216 39.59 -7.62 21.28
CA LEU A 216 38.78 -8.02 22.44
C LEU A 216 38.82 -7.07 23.64
N LEU A 217 39.88 -6.28 23.76
CA LEU A 217 40.01 -5.27 24.83
C LEU A 217 39.64 -3.87 24.33
N GLN A 218 39.36 -3.72 23.04
CA GLN A 218 38.88 -2.46 22.47
C GLN A 218 37.60 -2.01 23.17
N SER A 219 37.58 -0.76 23.65
CA SER A 219 36.32 -0.04 23.84
C SER A 219 35.68 0.20 22.46
N VAL A 220 34.36 0.42 22.41
CA VAL A 220 33.50 0.54 21.20
C VAL A 220 33.95 1.57 20.11
N SER A 221 35.14 2.16 20.22
CA SER A 221 35.75 3.11 19.27
C SER A 221 36.56 2.43 18.15
N ALA A 222 36.37 2.89 16.92
CA ALA A 222 37.02 2.38 15.69
C ALA A 222 38.55 2.57 15.58
N GLU A 223 39.21 3.17 16.57
CA GLU A 223 40.61 3.61 16.46
C GLU A 223 41.65 2.51 16.73
N GLY A 224 41.25 1.28 17.04
CA GLY A 224 42.18 0.15 17.17
C GLY A 224 43.01 0.14 18.46
N TYR A 225 42.64 0.93 19.48
CA TYR A 225 43.28 0.97 20.80
C TYR A 225 42.36 0.39 21.89
N PHE A 226 42.96 -0.28 22.88
CA PHE A 226 42.29 -0.90 24.01
C PHE A 226 42.70 -0.32 25.36
N GLY A 227 41.83 -0.47 26.36
CA GLY A 227 42.13 -0.12 27.75
C GLY A 227 42.22 -1.37 28.62
N LEU A 228 43.10 -1.35 29.62
CA LEU A 228 43.12 -2.36 30.68
C LEU A 228 42.40 -1.82 31.92
N SER A 229 41.68 -2.69 32.61
CA SER A 229 41.07 -2.40 33.91
C SER A 229 41.63 -3.35 34.96
N MET A 230 42.10 -2.79 36.07
CA MET A 230 42.71 -3.54 37.17
C MET A 230 41.92 -3.38 38.47
N ASN A 231 41.66 -4.48 39.17
CA ASN A 231 41.03 -4.46 40.49
C ASN A 231 41.72 -5.43 41.47
N PRO A 232 42.33 -4.94 42.57
CA PRO A 232 42.49 -3.53 42.94
C PRO A 232 43.42 -2.75 41.99
N GLU A 233 43.21 -1.43 41.90
CA GLU A 233 44.07 -0.49 41.17
C GLU A 233 45.16 0.12 42.09
N VAL A 234 46.16 0.79 41.51
CA VAL A 234 47.16 1.58 42.25
C VAL A 234 46.50 2.68 43.10
N SER A 235 47.12 3.05 44.22
CA SER A 235 46.61 4.10 45.10
C SER A 235 46.65 5.47 44.42
N LYS A 236 45.68 6.33 44.78
CA LYS A 236 45.55 7.71 44.26
C LYS A 236 46.88 8.47 44.39
N GLY A 237 47.36 9.03 43.29
CA GLY A 237 48.65 9.73 43.21
C GLY A 237 49.78 8.94 42.53
N ASN A 238 49.60 7.63 42.31
CA ASN A 238 50.52 6.83 41.51
C ASN A 238 49.95 6.60 40.10
N THR A 239 50.83 6.52 39.10
CA THR A 239 50.46 6.26 37.71
C THR A 239 50.61 4.77 37.39
N ASN A 240 49.51 4.12 36.99
CA ASN A 240 49.56 2.80 36.38
C ASN A 240 49.72 2.96 34.86
N HIS A 241 50.93 2.74 34.35
CA HIS A 241 51.23 2.96 32.92
C HIS A 241 50.55 1.95 31.99
N LEU A 242 50.00 0.85 32.52
CA LEU A 242 49.19 -0.11 31.76
C LEU A 242 47.71 0.28 31.67
N THR A 243 47.21 1.16 32.54
CA THR A 243 45.80 1.59 32.58
C THR A 243 45.61 3.10 32.38
N ALA A 244 46.68 3.90 32.46
CA ALA A 244 46.63 5.37 32.40
C ALA A 244 46.29 5.93 31.01
N THR A 245 46.62 5.22 29.94
CA THR A 245 46.35 5.61 28.55
C THR A 245 45.95 4.37 27.76
N ALA A 246 45.09 4.53 26.74
CA ALA A 246 44.77 3.42 25.85
C ALA A 246 46.01 2.92 25.10
N LEU A 247 46.05 1.63 24.80
CA LEU A 247 47.19 0.90 24.27
C LEU A 247 46.83 0.21 22.95
N LYS A 248 47.82 -0.10 22.13
CA LYS A 248 47.67 -0.97 20.96
C LYS A 248 48.75 -2.04 21.02
N ALA A 249 48.36 -3.29 20.89
CA ALA A 249 49.29 -4.40 20.86
C ALA A 249 49.89 -4.52 19.46
N VAL A 250 51.19 -4.79 19.39
CA VAL A 250 51.94 -5.06 18.17
C VAL A 250 52.66 -6.39 18.36
N ASP A 251 52.48 -7.33 17.44
CA ASP A 251 53.15 -8.63 17.53
C ASP A 251 54.67 -8.46 17.41
N VAL A 252 55.41 -9.28 18.16
CA VAL A 252 56.87 -9.36 18.04
C VAL A 252 57.21 -10.52 17.14
N GLU A 253 57.87 -10.23 16.01
CA GLU A 253 58.40 -11.25 15.09
C GLU A 253 59.75 -11.78 15.61
N GLU A 254 59.95 -13.10 15.57
CA GLU A 254 61.29 -13.67 15.79
C GLU A 254 62.12 -13.65 14.50
N GLU A 255 63.43 -13.38 14.60
CA GLU A 255 64.33 -13.32 13.43
C GLU A 255 64.25 -14.62 12.59
N ALA A 256 63.98 -14.46 11.30
CA ALA A 256 63.99 -15.57 10.34
C ALA A 256 65.40 -16.17 10.26
N THR A 257 65.53 -17.47 10.51
CA THR A 257 66.72 -18.23 10.08
C THR A 257 66.58 -18.56 8.59
N LEU A 258 67.70 -18.79 7.89
CA LEU A 258 67.77 -19.11 6.44
C LEU A 258 66.90 -20.30 5.97
N ALA A 259 66.19 -20.99 6.87
CA ALA A 259 65.38 -22.17 6.59
C ALA A 259 63.91 -22.10 7.08
N ALA A 260 63.43 -20.99 7.64
CA ALA A 260 62.05 -20.89 8.14
C ALA A 260 61.42 -19.50 7.93
N THR A 261 60.13 -19.48 7.59
CA THR A 261 59.27 -18.29 7.63
C THR A 261 59.25 -17.68 9.04
N PRO A 262 59.23 -16.34 9.18
CA PRO A 262 59.15 -15.70 10.50
C PRO A 262 57.92 -16.19 11.26
N THR A 263 58.10 -16.57 12.53
CA THR A 263 57.03 -16.98 13.44
C THR A 263 56.75 -15.85 14.42
N VAL A 264 55.46 -15.57 14.66
CA VAL A 264 55.03 -14.62 15.69
C VAL A 264 55.38 -15.18 17.06
N SER A 265 56.08 -14.39 17.87
CA SER A 265 56.46 -14.79 19.23
C SER A 265 55.27 -14.76 20.19
N ASP A 266 55.46 -15.33 21.39
CA ASP A 266 54.46 -15.28 22.47
C ASP A 266 54.24 -13.89 23.10
N TYR A 267 54.93 -12.86 22.62
CA TYR A 267 54.96 -11.54 23.21
C TYR A 267 54.49 -10.47 22.25
N VAL A 268 53.88 -9.43 22.82
CA VAL A 268 53.48 -8.21 22.13
C VAL A 268 54.18 -7.00 22.74
N GLN A 269 54.34 -5.96 21.94
CA GLN A 269 54.69 -4.62 22.40
C GLN A 269 53.43 -3.78 22.56
N LEU A 270 53.39 -2.91 23.57
CA LEU A 270 52.22 -2.10 23.89
C LEU A 270 52.45 -0.64 23.52
N GLN A 271 52.00 -0.24 22.33
CA GLN A 271 52.04 1.15 21.85
C GLN A 271 51.06 2.01 22.64
N VAL A 272 51.46 3.22 23.01
CA VAL A 272 50.67 4.17 23.79
C VAL A 272 49.93 5.13 22.86
N LYS A 273 48.60 5.26 23.03
CA LYS A 273 47.78 6.16 22.22
C LYS A 273 48.25 7.62 22.32
N ASP A 274 48.34 8.28 21.15
CA ASP A 274 48.66 9.70 20.96
C ASP A 274 49.96 10.18 21.62
N LYS A 275 50.84 9.27 22.04
CA LYS A 275 52.09 9.61 22.71
C LYS A 275 53.28 9.30 21.83
N LYS A 276 54.07 10.33 21.55
CA LYS A 276 55.33 10.24 20.82
C LYS A 276 56.50 10.70 21.67
N ILE A 277 57.63 10.02 21.53
CA ILE A 277 58.91 10.36 22.16
C ILE A 277 59.93 10.45 21.03
N ASP A 278 60.60 11.59 20.90
CA ASP A 278 61.49 11.93 19.78
C ASP A 278 60.85 11.79 18.39
N GLY A 279 59.54 11.98 18.27
CA GLY A 279 58.79 11.88 17.01
C GLY A 279 58.35 10.47 16.62
N GLU A 280 58.79 9.45 17.36
CA GLU A 280 58.40 8.04 17.21
C GLU A 280 57.32 7.64 18.22
N ASP A 281 56.59 6.56 17.92
CA ASP A 281 55.54 6.05 18.80
C ASP A 281 56.13 5.54 20.13
N ALA A 282 55.52 5.92 21.25
CA ALA A 282 55.94 5.48 22.57
C ALA A 282 55.33 4.12 22.93
N PHE A 283 56.08 3.29 23.65
CA PHE A 283 55.68 1.97 24.12
C PHE A 283 55.81 1.85 25.62
N VAL A 284 54.99 0.99 26.23
CA VAL A 284 55.13 0.63 27.64
C VAL A 284 56.44 -0.11 27.83
N VAL A 285 57.23 0.32 28.81
CA VAL A 285 58.51 -0.30 29.15
C VAL A 285 58.62 -0.48 30.65
N VAL A 286 59.20 -1.59 31.09
CA VAL A 286 59.64 -1.71 32.47
C VAL A 286 60.96 -0.96 32.61
N ASP A 287 61.00 0.02 33.50
CA ASP A 287 62.19 0.80 33.81
C ASP A 287 63.08 0.05 34.82
N THR A 288 64.38 0.31 34.78
CA THR A 288 65.33 -0.02 35.87
C THR A 288 65.16 0.91 37.08
N ALA A 289 64.35 1.97 36.98
CA ALA A 289 64.09 2.93 38.04
C ALA A 289 63.19 2.37 39.17
N TYR A 290 63.58 2.66 40.42
CA TYR A 290 62.87 2.24 41.63
C TYR A 290 61.96 3.35 42.20
N TYR A 291 60.95 2.94 42.97
CA TYR A 291 60.17 3.87 43.81
C TYR A 291 61.00 4.36 45.01
N GLU A 292 60.98 5.66 45.28
CA GLU A 292 61.90 6.30 46.27
C GLU A 292 61.57 5.97 47.74
N ALA A 293 60.40 5.40 48.02
CA ALA A 293 59.82 5.29 49.36
C ALA A 293 59.93 3.89 50.00
N THR A 294 60.73 2.97 49.46
CA THR A 294 60.85 1.60 50.00
C THR A 294 62.21 1.39 50.68
N GLU A 295 62.20 0.94 51.94
CA GLU A 295 63.43 0.58 52.69
C GLU A 295 64.23 -0.58 52.03
N ALA A 296 63.69 -1.21 50.97
CA ALA A 296 64.38 -2.15 50.10
C ALA A 296 64.15 -1.81 48.61
N PRO A 297 65.20 -1.78 47.77
CA PRO A 297 65.12 -1.40 46.35
C PRO A 297 64.74 -2.58 45.44
N THR A 298 63.51 -3.07 45.57
CA THR A 298 63.04 -4.28 44.87
C THR A 298 61.88 -4.06 43.90
N MET A 299 61.39 -2.82 43.76
CA MET A 299 60.20 -2.50 42.95
C MET A 299 60.51 -1.61 41.75
N LEU A 300 60.39 -2.19 40.56
CA LEU A 300 60.60 -1.55 39.26
C LEU A 300 59.41 -0.67 38.88
N LYS A 301 59.68 0.45 38.22
CA LYS A 301 58.65 1.33 37.65
C LYS A 301 58.29 0.88 36.25
N PHE A 302 57.06 1.16 35.85
CA PHE A 302 56.69 1.21 34.44
C PHE A 302 56.85 2.65 33.93
N GLY A 303 57.21 2.79 32.67
CA GLY A 303 57.33 4.06 31.98
C GLY A 303 56.87 3.96 30.53
N TYR A 304 57.08 5.04 29.78
CA TYR A 304 56.87 5.09 28.33
C TYR A 304 58.16 5.54 27.67
N ASP A 305 58.58 4.85 26.61
CA ASP A 305 59.81 5.14 25.86
C ASP A 305 59.68 4.65 24.41
N LYS A 306 60.56 5.10 23.50
CA LYS A 306 60.58 4.61 22.10
C LYS A 306 61.25 3.23 22.02
N LEU A 307 60.85 2.39 21.06
CA LEU A 307 61.52 1.11 20.85
C LEU A 307 62.99 1.32 20.51
N GLY A 308 63.86 0.46 21.05
CA GLY A 308 65.30 0.58 20.83
C GLY A 308 65.94 1.82 21.44
N ALA A 309 65.24 2.55 22.34
CA ALA A 309 65.85 3.66 23.07
C ALA A 309 67.16 3.22 23.74
N ASP A 310 68.17 4.09 23.63
CA ASP A 310 69.49 3.83 24.21
C ASP A 310 69.36 3.40 25.67
N LYS A 311 70.20 2.43 26.06
CA LYS A 311 70.30 1.90 27.43
C LYS A 311 69.13 0.99 27.86
N ARG A 312 68.09 0.77 27.04
CA ARG A 312 66.97 -0.15 27.31
C ARG A 312 67.20 -1.53 26.70
N ALA A 313 66.71 -2.59 27.34
CA ALA A 313 66.69 -3.93 26.74
C ALA A 313 65.38 -4.19 26.01
N GLU A 314 65.45 -4.83 24.85
CA GLU A 314 64.27 -5.12 24.01
C GLU A 314 63.19 -5.91 24.75
N GLY A 315 63.57 -6.95 25.52
CA GLY A 315 62.63 -7.77 26.29
C GLY A 315 61.88 -7.04 27.41
N SER A 316 62.23 -5.78 27.70
CA SER A 316 61.52 -4.95 28.69
C SER A 316 60.27 -4.25 28.14
N TYR A 317 60.15 -4.21 26.81
CA TYR A 317 58.98 -3.72 26.07
C TYR A 317 58.00 -4.84 25.71
N GLN A 318 58.37 -6.10 25.96
CA GLN A 318 57.69 -7.28 25.44
C GLN A 318 56.86 -7.93 26.54
N PHE A 319 55.54 -8.02 26.31
CA PHE A 319 54.53 -8.49 27.24
C PHE A 319 53.85 -9.74 26.72
N LYS A 320 53.75 -10.79 27.54
CA LYS A 320 52.97 -11.99 27.26
C LYS A 320 51.64 -11.91 27.99
N PHE A 321 50.54 -12.06 27.27
CA PHE A 321 49.20 -12.08 27.82
C PHE A 321 48.62 -13.49 27.76
N THR A 322 48.25 -14.03 28.92
CA THR A 322 47.58 -15.33 29.03
C THR A 322 46.20 -15.14 29.62
N TYR A 323 45.17 -15.59 28.90
CA TYR A 323 43.79 -15.51 29.30
C TYR A 323 43.29 -16.83 29.91
N ASN A 324 42.69 -16.74 31.08
CA ASN A 324 41.92 -17.81 31.69
C ASN A 324 40.43 -17.56 31.44
N ALA A 325 39.87 -18.28 30.47
CA ALA A 325 38.49 -18.09 30.05
C ALA A 325 37.48 -18.53 31.13
N GLN A 326 37.81 -19.55 31.93
CA GLN A 326 36.95 -20.01 33.03
C GLN A 326 36.77 -18.96 34.13
N LYS A 327 37.85 -18.26 34.52
CA LYS A 327 37.83 -17.23 35.58
C LYS A 327 37.51 -15.83 35.05
N ASN A 328 37.51 -15.66 33.73
CA ASN A 328 37.51 -14.37 33.05
C ASN A 328 38.66 -13.46 33.54
N GLU A 329 39.88 -14.02 33.59
CA GLU A 329 41.07 -13.36 34.12
C GLU A 329 42.20 -13.32 33.10
N LEU A 330 42.76 -12.13 32.89
CA LEU A 330 43.92 -11.91 32.05
C LEU A 330 45.16 -11.78 32.94
N TYR A 331 46.20 -12.49 32.58
CA TYR A 331 47.50 -12.42 33.25
C TYR A 331 48.55 -11.86 32.31
N ALA A 332 49.34 -10.91 32.81
CA ALA A 332 50.36 -10.22 32.04
C ALA A 332 51.75 -10.51 32.61
N GLN A 333 52.65 -10.95 31.74
CA GLN A 333 54.06 -11.19 32.05
C GLN A 333 54.95 -10.28 31.21
N VAL A 334 56.08 -9.87 31.77
CA VAL A 334 57.13 -9.12 31.07
C VAL A 334 58.23 -10.11 30.70
N LYS A 335 58.66 -10.10 29.43
CA LYS A 335 59.64 -11.06 28.91
C LYS A 335 60.94 -11.00 29.69
N LYS A 336 61.46 -9.81 29.98
CA LYS A 336 62.72 -9.63 30.70
C LYS A 336 62.71 -8.41 31.60
N VAL A 337 63.18 -8.58 32.83
CA VAL A 337 63.36 -7.52 33.83
C VAL A 337 64.73 -7.60 34.50
N VAL A 338 65.31 -6.45 34.82
CA VAL A 338 66.52 -6.32 35.64
C VAL A 338 66.08 -5.95 37.03
N TYR A 339 66.35 -6.78 38.04
CA TYR A 339 65.76 -6.61 39.38
C TYR A 339 66.78 -6.60 40.53
N LYS A 340 68.06 -6.95 40.27
CA LYS A 340 69.10 -7.03 41.32
C LYS A 340 70.52 -6.93 40.76
N LEU A 341 71.48 -6.47 41.56
CA LEU A 341 72.94 -6.64 41.36
C LEU A 341 73.41 -7.68 42.38
N THR A 342 74.07 -8.74 41.94
CA THR A 342 74.45 -9.84 42.86
C THR A 342 75.66 -9.47 43.70
N ALA A 343 75.52 -9.50 45.02
CA ALA A 343 76.61 -9.24 45.97
C ALA A 343 77.38 -10.51 46.35
N ASN A 344 78.73 -10.46 46.38
CA ASN A 344 79.53 -11.56 46.97
C ASN A 344 79.48 -11.56 48.52
N SER A 345 79.24 -10.42 49.17
CA SER A 345 78.87 -10.26 50.59
C SER A 345 78.43 -8.81 50.85
N GLY A 346 77.35 -8.55 51.61
CA GLY A 346 76.92 -7.19 52.01
C GLY A 346 75.45 -6.79 51.73
N LYS A 347 74.92 -5.84 52.53
CA LYS A 347 73.48 -5.46 52.67
C LYS A 347 72.88 -4.69 51.48
N ALA A 348 71.57 -4.86 51.27
CA ALA A 348 70.79 -4.34 50.13
C ALA A 348 70.67 -2.81 50.00
N THR A 349 71.06 -2.01 51.01
CA THR A 349 70.87 -0.55 51.03
C THR A 349 71.89 0.24 50.20
N GLU A 350 73.03 -0.35 49.85
CA GLU A 350 74.03 0.27 48.96
C GLU A 350 73.62 0.19 47.47
N TYR A 351 72.69 -0.72 47.14
CA TYR A 351 72.23 -1.02 45.78
C TYR A 351 71.48 0.12 45.08
N ALA A 352 70.51 0.73 45.76
CA ALA A 352 69.67 1.79 45.20
C ALA A 352 70.49 3.04 44.88
N LYS A 353 71.50 3.28 45.72
CA LYS A 353 72.41 4.41 45.62
C LYS A 353 73.35 4.24 44.43
N ASP A 354 74.02 3.09 44.29
CA ASP A 354 74.92 2.79 43.17
C ASP A 354 74.19 2.82 41.80
N ILE A 355 72.96 2.30 41.70
CA ILE A 355 72.18 2.38 40.43
C ILE A 355 71.72 3.81 40.12
N LYS A 356 71.29 4.58 41.13
CA LYS A 356 70.79 5.94 40.96
C LYS A 356 71.90 6.95 40.67
N GLU A 357 73.04 6.84 41.35
CA GLU A 357 74.15 7.79 41.26
C GLU A 357 75.09 7.47 40.07
N ASP A 358 75.35 6.19 39.76
CA ASP A 358 76.40 5.81 38.79
C ASP A 358 75.89 5.13 37.51
N ASN A 359 74.74 4.43 37.58
CA ASN A 359 74.10 3.76 36.43
C ASN A 359 72.95 4.57 35.79
N ASP A 360 72.78 5.83 36.23
CA ASP A 360 71.82 6.82 35.69
C ASP A 360 70.37 6.31 35.62
N ASN A 361 70.03 5.35 36.49
CA ASN A 361 68.70 4.72 36.59
C ASN A 361 68.10 4.18 35.27
N SER A 362 68.89 4.05 34.20
CA SER A 362 68.41 3.84 32.83
C SER A 362 69.15 2.74 32.06
N TRP A 363 70.27 2.23 32.59
CA TRP A 363 71.11 1.24 31.91
C TRP A 363 70.78 -0.20 32.27
N TRP A 364 70.40 -0.97 31.24
CA TRP A 364 70.17 -2.42 31.30
C TRP A 364 71.44 -3.27 31.24
N SER A 365 72.60 -2.64 31.14
CA SER A 365 73.93 -3.25 31.24
C SER A 365 74.78 -2.49 32.26
N VAL A 366 75.83 -3.13 32.78
CA VAL A 366 76.83 -2.44 33.59
C VAL A 366 77.76 -1.69 32.63
N LYS A 367 77.97 -0.37 32.82
CA LYS A 367 78.90 0.41 31.99
C LYS A 367 80.28 -0.26 31.92
N GLU A 368 80.88 -0.26 30.74
CA GLU A 368 82.23 -0.80 30.54
C GLU A 368 83.23 -0.05 31.43
N GLY A 369 84.01 -0.78 32.23
CA GLY A 369 84.93 -0.21 33.23
C GLY A 369 84.31 0.14 34.59
N PHE A 370 83.00 -0.08 34.79
CA PHE A 370 82.37 0.13 36.09
C PHE A 370 82.71 -1.00 37.09
N SER A 371 83.30 -0.62 38.21
CA SER A 371 83.41 -1.44 39.42
C SER A 371 82.71 -0.72 40.56
N SER A 372 81.69 -1.32 41.17
CA SER A 372 81.17 -0.76 42.41
C SER A 372 82.24 -0.79 43.51
N SER A 373 82.08 0.03 44.55
CA SER A 373 82.94 0.03 45.75
C SER A 373 83.10 -1.34 46.42
N ASN A 374 82.24 -2.30 46.05
CA ASN A 374 82.18 -3.68 46.50
C ASN A 374 82.62 -4.74 45.44
N GLY A 375 83.20 -4.33 44.30
CA GLY A 375 83.87 -5.22 43.33
C GLY A 375 82.98 -6.05 42.38
N LYS A 376 81.78 -5.57 42.01
CA LYS A 376 80.78 -6.35 41.25
C LYS A 376 80.61 -5.87 39.80
N THR A 377 80.29 -6.80 38.88
CA THR A 377 80.25 -6.54 37.43
C THR A 377 79.00 -7.06 36.69
N LYS A 378 77.96 -7.59 37.39
CA LYS A 378 76.80 -8.24 36.70
C LYS A 378 75.43 -7.91 37.31
N LEU A 379 74.51 -7.50 36.45
CA LEU A 379 73.07 -7.38 36.73
C LEU A 379 72.39 -8.76 36.67
N SER A 380 71.49 -9.03 37.62
CA SER A 380 70.59 -10.18 37.60
C SER A 380 69.33 -9.82 36.82
N THR A 381 69.05 -10.62 35.80
CA THR A 381 67.80 -10.55 35.03
C THR A 381 66.89 -11.70 35.41
N ALA A 382 65.59 -11.45 35.36
CA ALA A 382 64.56 -12.49 35.40
C ALA A 382 63.73 -12.38 34.13
N GLU A 383 63.23 -13.52 33.67
CA GLU A 383 62.39 -13.60 32.48
C GLU A 383 61.01 -14.10 32.87
N ASN A 384 59.99 -13.79 32.06
CA ASN A 384 58.61 -14.24 32.27
C ASN A 384 58.00 -13.86 33.63
N GLN A 385 58.32 -12.67 34.12
CA GLN A 385 57.83 -12.19 35.41
C GLN A 385 56.45 -11.55 35.26
N TYR A 386 55.50 -11.90 36.13
CA TYR A 386 54.18 -11.29 36.15
C TYR A 386 54.25 -9.83 36.60
N ILE A 387 53.39 -8.97 36.04
CA ILE A 387 53.12 -7.67 36.68
C ILE A 387 52.67 -7.93 38.13
N TYR A 388 52.88 -7.01 39.05
CA TYR A 388 52.66 -7.21 40.49
C TYR A 388 52.13 -5.94 41.11
N LEU A 389 50.95 -6.02 41.74
CA LEU A 389 50.43 -4.92 42.55
C LEU A 389 50.98 -5.03 43.99
N ALA A 390 51.99 -4.22 44.29
CA ALA A 390 52.57 -4.11 45.62
C ALA A 390 51.62 -3.36 46.55
N ASN A 391 51.57 -3.76 47.83
CA ASN A 391 50.89 -3.00 48.89
C ASN A 391 51.90 -2.65 49.99
N LEU A 392 52.26 -1.37 50.06
CA LEU A 392 53.24 -0.83 50.99
C LEU A 392 52.52 0.05 52.01
N GLY A 393 52.17 -0.51 53.16
CA GLY A 393 51.49 0.25 54.22
C GLY A 393 50.17 0.91 53.78
N GLY A 394 49.44 0.31 52.83
CA GLY A 394 48.20 0.86 52.26
C GLY A 394 48.39 1.65 50.97
N ASN A 395 49.63 1.97 50.58
CA ASN A 395 49.94 2.56 49.27
C ASN A 395 50.17 1.45 48.23
N LYS A 396 49.26 1.33 47.25
CA LYS A 396 49.32 0.32 46.20
C LYS A 396 50.09 0.86 44.98
N LEU A 397 51.08 0.11 44.52
CA LEU A 397 51.95 0.47 43.39
C LEU A 397 52.01 -0.67 42.37
N LEU A 398 52.08 -0.34 41.08
CA LEU A 398 52.34 -1.32 40.03
C LEU A 398 53.85 -1.46 39.83
N THR A 399 54.33 -2.70 39.89
CA THR A 399 55.72 -3.13 39.61
C THR A 399 55.67 -4.50 38.92
N VAL A 400 56.81 -5.16 38.74
CA VAL A 400 56.93 -6.55 38.30
C VAL A 400 57.32 -7.43 39.50
N ASN A 401 56.85 -8.68 39.54
CA ASN A 401 57.28 -9.61 40.57
C ASN A 401 58.77 -9.98 40.39
N THR A 402 59.42 -10.37 41.48
CA THR A 402 60.80 -10.83 41.51
C THR A 402 60.89 -12.12 42.31
N LYS A 403 62.06 -12.77 42.32
CA LYS A 403 62.32 -13.96 43.17
C LYS A 403 62.00 -13.73 44.65
N GLU A 404 62.06 -12.49 45.11
CA GLU A 404 61.85 -12.12 46.52
C GLU A 404 60.36 -11.87 46.82
N THR A 405 59.53 -11.62 45.80
CA THR A 405 58.09 -11.33 45.94
C THR A 405 57.18 -12.45 45.43
N GLN A 406 57.72 -13.44 44.70
CA GLN A 406 56.98 -14.61 44.19
C GLN A 406 56.69 -15.63 45.31
N LYS A 407 55.55 -16.33 45.21
CA LYS A 407 55.08 -17.26 46.26
C LYS A 407 55.64 -18.70 46.14
N GLY A 408 56.67 -18.94 45.31
CA GLY A 408 57.27 -20.25 45.07
C GLY A 408 58.58 -20.19 44.26
N GLU A 409 59.08 -21.33 43.75
CA GLU A 409 60.32 -21.37 42.97
C GLU A 409 60.19 -20.76 41.56
N LYS A 410 58.99 -20.76 40.99
CA LYS A 410 58.67 -20.22 39.65
C LYS A 410 57.56 -19.17 39.72
N PRO A 411 57.56 -18.16 38.82
CA PRO A 411 56.47 -17.20 38.72
C PRO A 411 55.14 -17.90 38.43
N SER A 412 54.07 -17.44 39.09
CA SER A 412 52.72 -17.96 38.91
C SER A 412 51.69 -16.84 38.75
N PRO A 413 50.53 -17.08 38.12
CA PRO A 413 49.47 -16.08 38.00
C PRO A 413 49.03 -15.44 39.32
N GLU A 414 49.14 -16.15 40.44
CA GLU A 414 48.82 -15.62 41.78
C GLU A 414 49.72 -14.46 42.21
N ASP A 415 50.91 -14.35 41.62
CA ASP A 415 51.84 -13.25 41.89
C ASP A 415 51.30 -11.92 41.37
N GLN A 416 50.33 -11.90 40.45
CA GLN A 416 49.83 -10.67 39.85
C GLN A 416 49.21 -9.69 40.87
N ARG A 417 48.55 -10.22 41.90
CA ARG A 417 47.87 -9.48 42.99
C ARG A 417 46.87 -8.41 42.55
N THR A 418 46.53 -8.37 41.27
CA THR A 418 45.43 -7.58 40.72
C THR A 418 44.72 -8.39 39.64
N LYS A 419 43.39 -8.24 39.57
CA LYS A 419 42.55 -8.88 38.56
C LYS A 419 42.47 -7.97 37.36
N ILE A 420 42.95 -8.45 36.21
CA ILE A 420 42.62 -7.86 34.91
C ILE A 420 41.48 -8.70 34.32
N THR A 421 40.39 -8.08 33.94
CA THR A 421 39.27 -8.76 33.26
C THR A 421 39.29 -8.41 31.77
N LEU A 422 38.98 -9.38 30.91
CA LEU A 422 38.61 -9.04 29.53
C LEU A 422 37.31 -8.25 29.55
N GLY A 423 37.32 -7.06 28.96
CA GLY A 423 36.15 -6.19 28.83
C GLY A 423 35.21 -6.70 27.74
N THR A 424 34.52 -7.82 27.96
CA THR A 424 33.72 -8.48 26.92
C THR A 424 32.28 -7.97 26.81
N ASN A 425 31.94 -6.80 27.35
CA ASN A 425 30.61 -6.20 27.12
C ASN A 425 30.60 -5.48 25.77
N PHE A 426 30.60 -6.26 24.69
CA PHE A 426 30.89 -5.75 23.34
C PHE A 426 29.85 -4.78 22.79
N THR A 427 28.63 -4.73 23.32
CA THR A 427 27.58 -4.11 22.51
C THR A 427 26.60 -3.21 23.27
N GLY A 428 26.25 -3.48 24.55
CA GLY A 428 25.23 -2.69 25.25
C GLY A 428 23.89 -2.63 24.51
N LEU A 429 23.66 -3.56 23.57
CA LEU A 429 22.53 -3.53 22.66
C LEU A 429 21.29 -4.08 23.34
N VAL A 430 20.18 -3.41 23.12
CA VAL A 430 18.90 -3.77 23.70
C VAL A 430 17.99 -4.23 22.58
N PRO A 431 17.65 -5.54 22.48
CA PRO A 431 16.68 -6.02 21.51
C PRO A 431 15.37 -5.24 21.60
N THR A 432 14.78 -4.92 20.45
CA THR A 432 13.50 -4.22 20.34
C THR A 432 12.72 -4.75 19.15
N THR A 433 11.53 -4.21 18.91
CA THR A 433 10.65 -4.62 17.83
C THR A 433 9.86 -3.43 17.27
N LEU A 434 9.14 -3.67 16.17
CA LEU A 434 8.20 -2.71 15.58
C LEU A 434 6.80 -3.34 15.53
N ALA A 435 5.79 -2.48 15.51
CA ALA A 435 4.41 -2.92 15.30
C ALA A 435 4.18 -3.27 13.82
N ASP A 436 3.22 -4.15 13.56
CA ASP A 436 2.76 -4.45 12.21
C ASP A 436 2.31 -3.17 11.50
N GLY A 437 2.74 -2.99 10.26
CA GLY A 437 2.38 -1.80 9.49
C GLY A 437 3.18 -1.61 8.23
N VAL A 438 2.93 -0.50 7.55
CA VAL A 438 3.64 -0.08 6.35
C VAL A 438 4.54 1.09 6.69
N TYR A 439 5.81 1.01 6.31
CA TYR A 439 6.84 1.98 6.67
C TYR A 439 7.68 2.38 5.46
N MET A 440 8.19 3.60 5.46
CA MET A 440 9.40 3.94 4.71
C MET A 440 10.62 3.70 5.61
N ILE A 441 11.73 3.25 5.04
CA ILE A 441 12.97 2.99 5.77
C ILE A 441 14.01 4.03 5.35
N GLN A 442 14.43 4.90 6.27
CA GLN A 442 15.42 5.96 6.01
C GLN A 442 16.77 5.62 6.65
N PHE A 443 17.85 5.74 5.90
CA PHE A 443 19.21 5.55 6.39
C PHE A 443 19.66 6.74 7.25
N LYS A 444 20.18 6.48 8.45
CA LYS A 444 20.63 7.52 9.40
C LYS A 444 22.13 7.54 9.60
N ALA A 445 22.74 6.38 9.83
CA ALA A 445 24.18 6.26 10.08
C ALA A 445 24.65 4.82 9.84
N GLY A 446 25.92 4.64 9.48
CA GLY A 446 26.58 3.35 9.35
C GLY A 446 28.09 3.50 9.54
N GLY A 447 28.88 2.56 9.02
CA GLY A 447 30.33 2.72 8.93
C GLY A 447 30.74 3.97 8.14
N SER A 448 31.97 4.44 8.33
CA SER A 448 32.51 5.65 7.68
C SER A 448 32.49 5.59 6.15
N ASP A 449 32.48 4.38 5.60
CA ASP A 449 32.37 4.05 4.18
C ASP A 449 30.97 4.27 3.58
N ARG A 450 29.94 4.54 4.42
CA ARG A 450 28.53 4.62 3.98
C ARG A 450 27.86 5.95 4.32
N ASP A 451 28.66 6.97 4.59
CA ASP A 451 28.19 8.32 4.92
C ASP A 451 27.36 8.98 3.81
N GLU A 452 27.58 8.61 2.55
CA GLU A 452 26.81 9.09 1.40
C GLU A 452 25.34 8.65 1.39
N LEU A 453 25.01 7.57 2.11
CA LEU A 453 23.65 7.05 2.20
C LEU A 453 22.81 7.84 3.22
N LYS A 454 23.40 8.71 4.04
CA LYS A 454 22.68 9.49 5.06
C LYS A 454 21.51 10.28 4.44
N GLY A 455 20.31 10.02 4.95
CA GLY A 455 19.07 10.66 4.50
C GLY A 455 18.40 10.02 3.28
N THR A 456 19.00 8.99 2.68
CA THR A 456 18.37 8.19 1.61
C THR A 456 17.31 7.24 2.19
N TYR A 457 16.41 6.76 1.34
CA TYR A 457 15.38 5.78 1.66
C TYR A 457 15.62 4.49 0.89
N ALA A 458 15.21 3.35 1.45
CA ALA A 458 15.16 2.09 0.72
C ALA A 458 13.94 2.04 -0.18
N LEU A 459 14.12 1.68 -1.46
CA LEU A 459 13.04 1.54 -2.43
C LEU A 459 13.40 0.58 -3.56
N ALA A 460 12.41 0.20 -4.35
CA ALA A 460 12.57 -0.40 -5.66
C ALA A 460 12.51 0.66 -6.77
N ASN A 461 13.34 0.51 -7.81
CA ASN A 461 13.26 1.31 -9.04
C ASN A 461 12.07 0.85 -9.92
N LEU A 462 11.87 1.45 -11.11
CA LEU A 462 10.74 1.04 -11.98
C LEU A 462 10.83 -0.43 -12.40
N ALA A 463 12.04 -0.97 -12.62
CA ALA A 463 12.29 -2.38 -12.94
C ALA A 463 12.15 -3.35 -11.75
N GLY A 464 11.89 -2.83 -10.54
CA GLY A 464 11.80 -3.62 -9.32
C GLY A 464 13.14 -3.98 -8.69
N ASN A 465 14.24 -3.29 -9.04
CA ASN A 465 15.55 -3.48 -8.42
C ASN A 465 15.67 -2.61 -7.16
N PHE A 466 16.14 -3.19 -6.06
CA PHE A 466 16.23 -2.50 -4.78
C PHE A 466 17.51 -1.67 -4.64
N GLY A 467 17.40 -0.56 -3.92
CA GLY A 467 18.54 0.29 -3.58
C GLY A 467 18.16 1.44 -2.65
N TRP A 468 19.14 2.29 -2.37
CA TRP A 468 18.99 3.48 -1.54
C TRP A 468 19.02 4.75 -2.39
N ALA A 469 17.99 5.60 -2.30
CA ALA A 469 17.98 6.89 -2.98
C ALA A 469 17.33 7.99 -2.14
N LYS A 470 17.72 9.24 -2.39
CA LYS A 470 17.00 10.39 -1.86
C LYS A 470 15.64 10.50 -2.53
N GLN A 471 14.65 10.98 -1.77
CA GLN A 471 13.40 11.44 -2.36
C GLN A 471 13.69 12.68 -3.21
N ALA A 472 13.42 12.60 -4.51
CA ALA A 472 13.58 13.74 -5.39
C ALA A 472 12.47 14.77 -5.15
N GLU A 473 12.73 16.05 -5.47
CA GLU A 473 11.82 17.19 -5.20
C GLU A 473 10.40 16.97 -5.75
N ARG A 474 10.27 16.31 -6.91
CA ARG A 474 8.99 16.02 -7.57
C ARG A 474 8.52 14.58 -7.34
N GLN A 475 8.90 13.95 -6.24
CA GLN A 475 8.45 12.62 -5.84
C GLN A 475 7.83 12.67 -4.44
N ASP A 476 6.80 11.85 -4.22
CA ASP A 476 6.20 11.64 -2.90
C ASP A 476 6.12 10.14 -2.60
N PHE A 477 6.99 9.67 -1.70
CA PHE A 477 7.06 8.27 -1.34
C PHE A 477 5.83 7.76 -0.57
N ASN A 478 4.98 8.65 -0.04
CA ASN A 478 3.72 8.25 0.60
C ASN A 478 2.71 7.63 -0.38
N HIS A 479 2.82 7.93 -1.68
CA HIS A 479 1.95 7.39 -2.74
C HIS A 479 2.67 6.38 -3.66
N MET A 480 3.92 6.04 -3.35
CA MET A 480 4.74 5.13 -4.17
C MET A 480 5.01 3.81 -3.42
N PRO A 481 4.22 2.75 -3.67
CA PRO A 481 4.40 1.43 -3.05
C PRO A 481 5.81 0.84 -3.16
N ALA A 482 6.53 1.14 -4.24
CA ALA A 482 7.93 0.76 -4.43
C ALA A 482 8.88 1.28 -3.34
N ALA A 483 8.55 2.37 -2.64
CA ALA A 483 9.31 2.92 -1.51
C ALA A 483 8.75 2.52 -0.13
N GLN A 484 7.68 1.71 -0.12
CA GLN A 484 6.98 1.27 1.08
C GLN A 484 7.32 -0.17 1.41
N TRP A 485 7.45 -0.45 2.70
CA TRP A 485 7.86 -1.75 3.22
C TRP A 485 6.83 -2.23 4.25
N VAL A 486 6.29 -3.42 4.04
CA VAL A 486 5.42 -4.09 4.99
C VAL A 486 6.28 -4.75 6.05
N VAL A 487 6.06 -4.34 7.30
CA VAL A 487 6.70 -4.93 8.48
C VAL A 487 5.66 -5.80 9.18
N THR A 488 6.00 -7.06 9.37
CA THR A 488 5.20 -8.02 10.14
C THR A 488 6.03 -8.53 11.30
N LYS A 489 5.52 -8.37 12.50
CA LYS A 489 6.12 -8.89 13.71
C LYS A 489 5.98 -10.41 13.75
N ASN A 490 7.07 -11.11 14.03
CA ASN A 490 7.07 -12.57 13.99
C ASN A 490 6.48 -13.23 15.24
N GLY A 491 6.41 -12.49 16.34
CA GLY A 491 5.87 -12.95 17.61
C GLY A 491 5.19 -11.83 18.38
N ILE A 492 4.83 -12.08 19.64
CA ILE A 492 4.07 -11.13 20.45
C ILE A 492 4.94 -10.30 21.42
N SER A 493 6.18 -10.72 21.70
CA SER A 493 7.10 -10.03 22.62
C SER A 493 7.49 -8.62 22.16
N SER A 494 7.79 -7.70 23.08
CA SER A 494 8.33 -6.36 22.74
C SER A 494 9.74 -6.40 22.13
N THR A 495 10.34 -7.57 22.03
CA THR A 495 11.68 -7.81 21.47
C THR A 495 11.66 -8.86 20.35
N SER A 496 10.48 -9.21 19.80
CA SER A 496 10.39 -10.18 18.71
C SER A 496 11.10 -9.66 17.46
N SER A 497 11.65 -10.59 16.67
CA SER A 497 12.09 -10.30 15.31
C SER A 497 10.92 -9.86 14.43
N ILE A 498 11.26 -9.22 13.32
CA ILE A 498 10.31 -8.76 12.31
C ILE A 498 10.65 -9.35 10.94
N SER A 499 9.64 -9.47 10.10
CA SER A 499 9.78 -9.66 8.66
C SER A 499 9.56 -8.35 7.92
N ILE A 500 10.40 -8.08 6.93
CA ILE A 500 10.36 -6.87 6.10
C ILE A 500 10.21 -7.32 4.64
N GLN A 501 9.23 -6.76 3.92
CA GLN A 501 9.00 -7.03 2.50
C GLN A 501 8.63 -5.73 1.78
N ASN A 502 9.12 -5.50 0.57
CA ASN A 502 8.67 -4.37 -0.23
C ASN A 502 7.17 -4.52 -0.53
N ARG A 503 6.36 -3.46 -0.39
CA ARG A 503 4.90 -3.54 -0.54
C ARG A 503 4.49 -3.98 -1.95
N GLU A 504 5.24 -3.57 -2.97
CA GLU A 504 4.96 -3.85 -4.38
C GLU A 504 5.76 -5.04 -4.95
N PHE A 505 7.07 -5.08 -4.71
CA PHE A 505 7.99 -6.07 -5.30
C PHE A 505 8.41 -7.16 -4.30
N ASN A 506 7.45 -7.69 -3.52
CA ASN A 506 7.68 -8.61 -2.39
C ASN A 506 8.27 -9.98 -2.75
N ASP A 507 8.44 -10.28 -4.04
CA ASP A 507 8.93 -11.54 -4.57
C ASP A 507 10.38 -11.47 -5.08
N LYS A 508 10.95 -10.28 -5.23
CA LYS A 508 12.35 -10.05 -5.62
C LYS A 508 13.35 -10.23 -4.48
N ASP A 509 12.89 -10.42 -3.25
CA ASP A 509 13.74 -10.57 -2.05
C ASP A 509 14.59 -11.86 -2.02
N LYS A 510 14.43 -12.78 -2.99
CA LYS A 510 15.13 -14.09 -2.99
C LYS A 510 16.37 -14.17 -3.88
N ASP A 511 16.42 -13.42 -4.98
CA ASP A 511 17.53 -13.47 -5.94
C ASP A 511 18.01 -12.04 -6.21
N GLY A 512 18.99 -11.61 -5.41
CA GLY A 512 19.55 -10.26 -5.46
C GLY A 512 20.10 -9.92 -6.85
N VAL A 513 19.70 -8.75 -7.36
CA VAL A 513 20.35 -8.13 -8.52
C VAL A 513 20.54 -6.63 -8.22
N TYR A 514 21.83 -6.26 -8.22
CA TYR A 514 22.52 -5.01 -7.86
C TYR A 514 23.00 -4.82 -6.40
N PRO A 515 24.23 -4.29 -6.21
CA PRO A 515 25.14 -4.75 -5.15
C PRO A 515 25.01 -4.04 -3.82
N THR A 516 24.40 -2.86 -3.73
CA THR A 516 24.82 -1.94 -2.66
C THR A 516 24.36 -2.35 -1.26
N VAL A 517 23.11 -2.78 -1.08
CA VAL A 517 22.62 -3.20 0.26
C VAL A 517 21.37 -4.08 0.20
N LYS A 518 21.38 -5.26 0.85
CA LYS A 518 20.17 -6.11 1.00
C LYS A 518 19.51 -5.86 2.35
N ILE A 519 18.20 -5.66 2.35
CA ILE A 519 17.38 -5.69 3.57
C ILE A 519 17.03 -7.16 3.84
N PRO A 520 17.41 -7.74 4.99
CA PRO A 520 17.07 -9.13 5.27
C PRO A 520 15.56 -9.30 5.54
N THR A 521 15.01 -10.43 5.10
CA THR A 521 13.58 -10.75 5.24
C THR A 521 13.14 -11.11 6.65
N ASN A 522 14.08 -11.46 7.54
CA ASN A 522 13.84 -11.72 8.96
C ASN A 522 14.98 -11.13 9.79
N VAL A 523 14.69 -10.15 10.65
CA VAL A 523 15.71 -9.40 11.40
C VAL A 523 15.32 -9.20 12.87
N GLN A 524 16.33 -9.28 13.74
CA GLN A 524 16.24 -8.76 15.10
C GLN A 524 16.64 -7.29 15.10
N LEU A 525 15.79 -6.43 15.64
CA LEU A 525 16.09 -5.00 15.79
C LEU A 525 16.71 -4.73 17.16
N TYR A 526 17.52 -3.68 17.22
CA TYR A 526 18.12 -3.18 18.46
C TYR A 526 17.86 -1.69 18.63
N ALA A 527 17.54 -1.28 19.85
CA ALA A 527 17.23 0.10 20.18
C ALA A 527 18.49 0.97 20.16
N VAL A 528 18.39 2.16 19.56
CA VAL A 528 19.40 3.22 19.72
C VAL A 528 19.05 4.03 20.96
N LYS A 529 20.03 4.18 21.86
CA LYS A 529 19.84 4.92 23.11
C LYS A 529 19.35 6.34 22.82
N ASP A 530 18.31 6.76 23.55
CA ASP A 530 17.71 8.10 23.45
C ASP A 530 17.16 8.46 22.05
N SER A 531 16.87 7.47 21.19
CA SER A 531 16.28 7.64 19.86
C SER A 531 15.13 6.66 19.59
N LYS A 532 14.27 6.98 18.61
CA LYS A 532 13.29 6.04 18.03
C LYS A 532 13.88 5.23 16.86
N ASP A 533 15.08 5.60 16.42
CA ASP A 533 15.80 4.85 15.41
C ASP A 533 16.22 3.49 15.95
N VAL A 534 16.36 2.55 15.04
CA VAL A 534 16.82 1.20 15.33
C VAL A 534 18.04 0.93 14.48
N PHE A 535 18.89 0.02 14.92
CA PHE A 535 19.90 -0.52 14.01
C PHE A 535 19.74 -2.03 13.91
N PHE A 536 20.14 -2.56 12.76
CA PHE A 536 20.23 -3.98 12.49
C PHE A 536 21.33 -4.21 11.46
N TYR A 537 21.62 -5.47 11.21
CA TYR A 537 22.68 -5.87 10.29
C TYR A 537 22.13 -6.01 8.87
N THR A 538 22.60 -5.17 7.97
CA THR A 538 22.38 -5.25 6.52
C THR A 538 23.60 -5.91 5.88
N THR A 539 23.69 -5.91 4.54
CA THR A 539 24.91 -6.29 3.80
C THR A 539 25.42 -5.12 2.95
N ASN A 540 26.72 -4.98 2.74
CA ASN A 540 27.32 -4.01 1.82
C ASN A 540 27.57 -4.61 0.42
N ASP A 541 28.21 -3.83 -0.46
CA ASP A 541 28.64 -4.18 -1.82
C ASP A 541 29.52 -5.43 -1.92
N GLY A 542 30.31 -5.72 -0.87
CA GLY A 542 31.11 -6.92 -0.75
C GLY A 542 30.32 -8.16 -0.31
N ASN A 543 29.00 -8.03 -0.16
CA ASN A 543 28.12 -9.00 0.49
C ASN A 543 28.56 -9.31 1.94
N GLU A 544 29.30 -8.39 2.56
CA GLU A 544 29.70 -8.45 3.96
C GLU A 544 28.60 -7.81 4.78
N SER A 545 28.32 -8.35 5.96
CA SER A 545 27.32 -7.73 6.82
C SER A 545 27.85 -6.48 7.50
N VAL A 546 27.00 -5.50 7.73
CA VAL A 546 27.32 -4.17 8.29
C VAL A 546 26.19 -3.69 9.18
N ALA A 547 26.54 -3.04 10.31
CA ALA A 547 25.55 -2.51 11.23
C ALA A 547 25.08 -1.13 10.76
N ASP A 548 23.80 -1.01 10.43
CA ASP A 548 23.20 0.23 9.94
C ASP A 548 22.13 0.72 10.90
N THR A 549 22.21 2.00 11.26
CA THR A 549 21.14 2.71 11.94
C THR A 549 20.17 3.29 10.92
N VAL A 550 18.89 2.94 11.08
CA VAL A 550 17.80 3.39 10.21
C VAL A 550 16.61 3.88 11.02
N SER A 551 15.74 4.63 10.36
CA SER A 551 14.47 5.08 10.89
C SER A 551 13.32 4.46 10.11
N PHE A 552 12.37 3.86 10.82
CA PHE A 552 11.12 3.36 10.25
C PHE A 552 10.04 4.43 10.38
N VAL A 553 9.72 5.07 9.26
CA VAL A 553 8.71 6.14 9.19
C VAL A 553 7.37 5.52 8.80
N ALA A 554 6.44 5.45 9.75
CA ALA A 554 5.13 4.83 9.54
C ALA A 554 4.26 5.59 8.53
N ILE A 555 3.60 4.86 7.63
CA ILE A 555 2.57 5.36 6.71
C ILE A 555 1.21 5.29 7.42
N LYS A 556 0.59 6.45 7.68
CA LYS A 556 -0.65 6.53 8.48
C LYS A 556 -1.88 5.94 7.78
N ASP A 557 -2.00 6.11 6.46
CA ASP A 557 -3.20 5.75 5.68
C ASP A 557 -2.93 4.69 4.61
N ALA A 558 -2.26 3.59 4.99
CA ALA A 558 -1.92 2.49 4.06
C ALA A 558 -3.11 1.61 3.62
N LYS A 559 -4.35 2.10 3.73
CA LYS A 559 -5.58 1.34 3.42
C LYS A 559 -6.00 1.43 1.96
N ASP A 560 -5.55 2.46 1.25
CA ASP A 560 -5.86 2.60 -0.17
C ASP A 560 -5.07 1.55 -0.95
N LEU A 561 -5.82 0.66 -1.62
CA LEU A 561 -5.29 -0.41 -2.46
C LEU A 561 -4.90 0.12 -3.84
N LYS A 562 -5.44 1.26 -4.28
CA LYS A 562 -5.31 1.77 -5.66
C LYS A 562 -4.17 2.77 -5.84
N ILE A 563 -3.30 2.89 -4.84
CA ILE A 563 -2.17 3.84 -4.85
C ILE A 563 -1.06 3.39 -5.80
N GLY A 564 -0.23 4.35 -6.23
CA GLY A 564 0.96 4.10 -7.06
C GLY A 564 0.67 3.84 -8.54
N TYR A 565 -0.60 3.71 -8.94
CA TYR A 565 -1.02 3.55 -10.32
C TYR A 565 -2.26 4.39 -10.61
N ARG A 566 -2.39 4.89 -11.84
CA ARG A 566 -3.62 5.57 -12.25
C ARG A 566 -4.73 4.53 -12.36
N TYR A 567 -5.70 4.61 -11.45
CA TYR A 567 -6.90 3.77 -11.47
C TYR A 567 -8.08 4.53 -12.10
N VAL A 568 -8.51 4.08 -13.27
CA VAL A 568 -9.66 4.59 -14.02
C VAL A 568 -10.71 3.48 -14.06
N PRO A 569 -11.92 3.72 -13.52
CA PRO A 569 -13.02 2.77 -13.64
C PRO A 569 -13.36 2.49 -15.10
N GLU A 570 -13.76 1.26 -15.39
CA GLU A 570 -14.13 0.81 -16.73
C GLU A 570 -15.17 1.71 -17.41
N ASP A 571 -16.25 2.06 -16.70
CA ASP A 571 -17.29 2.96 -17.20
C ASP A 571 -16.72 4.33 -17.59
N SER A 572 -15.75 4.84 -16.81
CA SER A 572 -15.06 6.09 -17.13
C SER A 572 -14.13 5.92 -18.33
N ALA A 573 -13.40 4.82 -18.45
CA ALA A 573 -12.51 4.55 -19.57
C ALA A 573 -13.27 4.45 -20.92
N MET A 574 -14.50 3.92 -20.92
CA MET A 574 -15.32 3.77 -22.13
C MET A 574 -15.73 5.11 -22.78
N VAL A 575 -15.86 6.15 -21.97
CA VAL A 575 -16.59 7.37 -22.31
C VAL A 575 -15.76 8.64 -22.19
N GLN A 576 -14.82 8.67 -21.25
CA GLN A 576 -14.00 9.81 -20.95
C GLN A 576 -12.80 9.82 -21.90
N THR A 577 -12.55 10.98 -22.49
CA THR A 577 -11.28 11.26 -23.16
C THR A 577 -10.28 11.82 -22.15
N TYR A 578 -9.01 11.58 -22.39
CA TYR A 578 -7.89 11.98 -21.56
C TYR A 578 -6.83 12.64 -22.42
N VAL A 579 -6.22 13.67 -21.87
CA VAL A 579 -5.02 14.29 -22.42
C VAL A 579 -3.84 13.95 -21.51
N PHE A 580 -2.71 13.64 -22.13
CA PHE A 580 -1.50 13.25 -21.43
C PHE A 580 -0.58 14.45 -21.33
N ASN A 581 -0.59 15.09 -20.17
CA ASN A 581 0.24 16.26 -19.89
C ASN A 581 1.63 15.81 -19.49
N TYR A 582 2.62 16.09 -20.34
CA TYR A 582 4.00 15.70 -20.11
C TYR A 582 4.61 16.52 -18.97
N LEU A 583 5.32 15.83 -18.07
CA LEU A 583 6.12 16.48 -17.03
C LEU A 583 7.38 17.11 -17.65
N HIS A 584 7.22 18.27 -18.27
CA HIS A 584 8.33 18.98 -18.89
C HIS A 584 9.09 19.83 -17.85
N GLY A 585 10.42 19.93 -18.01
CA GLY A 585 11.30 20.60 -17.04
C GLY A 585 11.08 22.11 -16.93
N LEU A 586 10.64 22.75 -18.03
CA LEU A 586 10.56 24.21 -18.16
C LEU A 586 9.13 24.78 -18.26
N ALA A 587 8.13 23.93 -18.56
CA ALA A 587 6.76 24.38 -18.85
C ALA A 587 5.77 23.27 -18.47
N LEU A 588 4.60 23.62 -17.95
CA LEU A 588 3.61 22.63 -17.49
C LEU A 588 2.46 22.43 -18.49
N ASP A 589 2.47 23.15 -19.60
CA ASP A 589 1.43 23.18 -20.64
C ASP A 589 1.77 22.33 -21.87
N LYS A 590 2.63 21.31 -21.70
CA LYS A 590 3.06 20.42 -22.79
C LYS A 590 2.27 19.12 -22.77
N TYR A 591 1.79 18.68 -23.93
CA TYR A 591 0.89 17.54 -24.05
C TYR A 591 1.34 16.58 -25.15
N LEU A 592 0.95 15.32 -25.01
CA LEU A 592 1.01 14.38 -26.14
C LEU A 592 0.08 14.84 -27.26
N TYR A 593 0.61 14.74 -28.47
CA TYR A 593 0.00 15.20 -29.70
C TYR A 593 0.33 14.21 -30.83
N THR A 594 -0.66 13.96 -31.67
CA THR A 594 -0.52 13.22 -32.91
C THR A 594 -0.76 14.16 -34.10
N PRO A 595 0.26 14.46 -34.91
CA PRO A 595 0.11 15.28 -36.11
C PRO A 595 -0.83 14.65 -37.13
N ALA A 596 -1.67 15.45 -37.79
CA ALA A 596 -2.48 14.99 -38.91
C ALA A 596 -1.59 14.72 -40.14
N GLY A 597 -1.53 13.48 -40.65
CA GLY A 597 -0.70 13.14 -41.81
C GLY A 597 -0.21 11.69 -41.84
N LYS A 598 0.74 11.38 -42.74
CA LYS A 598 1.18 10.01 -43.06
C LYS A 598 1.99 9.28 -41.99
N ASP A 599 2.64 10.00 -41.07
CA ASP A 599 3.63 9.36 -40.19
C ASP A 599 3.01 8.89 -38.86
N SER A 600 1.86 9.44 -38.44
CA SER A 600 1.13 9.09 -37.20
C SER A 600 1.98 8.99 -35.92
N ILE A 601 3.20 9.56 -35.92
CA ILE A 601 4.14 9.54 -34.80
C ILE A 601 3.56 10.36 -33.66
N VAL A 602 3.47 9.74 -32.48
CA VAL A 602 3.03 10.41 -31.25
C VAL A 602 4.21 11.13 -30.64
N ARG A 603 4.03 12.40 -30.27
CA ARG A 603 5.10 13.26 -29.75
C ARG A 603 4.58 14.27 -28.73
N VAL A 604 5.48 14.94 -28.01
CA VAL A 604 5.13 16.12 -27.20
C VAL A 604 5.12 17.35 -28.10
N ASN A 605 4.04 18.14 -28.04
CA ASN A 605 3.93 19.37 -28.84
C ASN A 605 4.55 20.56 -28.11
N GLU A 606 5.38 21.34 -28.82
CA GLU A 606 6.07 22.53 -28.29
C GLU A 606 5.12 23.72 -28.07
N ASN A 607 4.09 23.86 -28.91
CA ASN A 607 3.11 24.94 -28.88
C ASN A 607 1.93 24.66 -27.94
N GLY A 608 1.88 23.47 -27.32
CA GLY A 608 0.85 23.09 -26.35
C GLY A 608 -0.39 22.44 -26.96
N ASP A 609 -0.40 22.14 -28.27
CA ASP A 609 -1.52 21.37 -28.86
C ASP A 609 -1.62 19.99 -28.20
N LYS A 610 -2.85 19.50 -28.06
CA LYS A 610 -3.17 18.25 -27.37
C LYS A 610 -3.98 17.32 -28.25
N THR A 611 -3.77 16.01 -28.11
CA THR A 611 -4.63 14.98 -28.70
C THR A 611 -5.42 14.27 -27.61
N ASN A 612 -6.71 14.05 -27.87
CA ASN A 612 -7.61 13.33 -26.99
C ASN A 612 -7.44 11.83 -27.17
N PHE A 613 -7.17 11.12 -26.09
CA PHE A 613 -7.05 9.66 -26.07
C PHE A 613 -8.15 9.04 -25.21
N ARG A 614 -8.56 7.82 -25.50
CA ARG A 614 -9.36 7.00 -24.59
C ARG A 614 -8.51 5.89 -24.02
N LEU A 615 -8.82 5.50 -22.80
CA LEU A 615 -8.25 4.31 -22.18
C LEU A 615 -9.20 3.15 -22.45
N VAL A 616 -8.65 1.98 -22.77
CA VAL A 616 -9.40 0.72 -22.82
C VAL A 616 -8.84 -0.15 -21.72
N VAL A 617 -9.65 -0.46 -20.71
CA VAL A 617 -9.26 -1.39 -19.65
C VAL A 617 -9.21 -2.79 -20.26
N VAL A 618 -8.06 -3.46 -20.18
CA VAL A 618 -7.88 -4.83 -20.70
C VAL A 618 -7.57 -5.85 -19.62
N ALA A 619 -7.08 -5.40 -18.46
CA ALA A 619 -7.06 -6.18 -17.23
C ALA A 619 -7.56 -5.27 -16.10
N LYS A 620 -8.56 -5.74 -15.37
CA LYS A 620 -9.27 -5.00 -14.33
C LYS A 620 -8.99 -5.61 -12.98
N ASP A 621 -8.82 -4.76 -11.98
CA ASP A 621 -8.66 -5.15 -10.58
C ASP A 621 -7.59 -6.23 -10.39
N ASP A 622 -6.44 -6.08 -11.08
CA ASP A 622 -5.26 -6.92 -10.91
C ASP A 622 -4.72 -6.73 -9.50
N ASN A 623 -4.93 -7.73 -8.64
CA ASN A 623 -4.50 -7.74 -7.25
C ASN A 623 -3.04 -8.19 -7.17
N TYR A 624 -2.19 -7.44 -6.44
CA TYR A 624 -0.76 -7.70 -6.36
C TYR A 624 -0.15 -7.16 -5.05
N GLY A 625 1.16 -7.40 -4.87
CA GLY A 625 1.92 -6.96 -3.71
C GLY A 625 1.78 -7.89 -2.50
N VAL A 626 2.29 -7.47 -1.34
CA VAL A 626 2.23 -8.28 -0.11
C VAL A 626 0.77 -8.56 0.26
N GLY A 627 0.37 -9.83 0.21
CA GLY A 627 -0.97 -10.28 0.58
C GLY A 627 -2.10 -9.61 -0.20
N ASP A 628 -1.88 -9.31 -1.49
CA ASP A 628 -2.85 -8.65 -2.38
C ASP A 628 -3.32 -7.27 -1.86
N SER A 629 -2.41 -6.55 -1.19
CA SER A 629 -2.69 -5.23 -0.58
C SER A 629 -2.66 -4.05 -1.58
N LEU A 630 -2.56 -4.34 -2.88
CA LEU A 630 -2.58 -3.35 -3.95
C LEU A 630 -3.41 -3.85 -5.15
N VAL A 631 -4.01 -2.90 -5.87
CA VAL A 631 -4.84 -3.13 -7.05
C VAL A 631 -4.44 -2.16 -8.16
N ARG A 632 -4.32 -2.68 -9.39
CA ARG A 632 -4.04 -1.87 -10.58
C ARG A 632 -4.84 -2.35 -11.78
N ASN A 633 -4.94 -1.50 -12.79
CA ASN A 633 -5.53 -1.84 -14.09
C ASN A 633 -4.46 -1.77 -15.18
N VAL A 634 -4.68 -2.51 -16.27
CA VAL A 634 -3.90 -2.43 -17.51
C VAL A 634 -4.73 -1.73 -18.58
N TYR A 635 -4.12 -0.79 -19.30
CA TYR A 635 -4.79 0.01 -20.31
C TYR A 635 -4.14 -0.12 -21.69
N GLN A 636 -4.98 -0.07 -22.72
CA GLN A 636 -4.57 0.34 -24.05
C GLN A 636 -4.97 1.80 -24.25
N ILE A 637 -4.15 2.58 -24.96
CA ILE A 637 -4.40 4.00 -25.21
C ILE A 637 -4.83 4.14 -26.68
N LYS A 638 -6.02 4.69 -26.95
CA LYS A 638 -6.57 4.79 -28.32
C LYS A 638 -6.97 6.20 -28.71
N ASN A 639 -6.94 6.51 -30.00
CA ASN A 639 -7.52 7.70 -30.61
C ASN A 639 -8.27 7.27 -31.88
N GLY A 640 -9.59 7.47 -31.91
CA GLY A 640 -10.47 6.84 -32.89
C GLY A 640 -10.37 5.31 -32.85
N GLU A 641 -10.21 4.70 -34.03
CA GLU A 641 -10.02 3.24 -34.22
C GLU A 641 -8.55 2.80 -34.08
N SER A 642 -7.62 3.73 -33.86
CA SER A 642 -6.18 3.47 -33.77
C SER A 642 -5.69 3.49 -32.32
N TYR A 643 -4.64 2.72 -32.04
CA TYR A 643 -4.04 2.53 -30.73
C TYR A 643 -2.61 3.06 -30.72
N LEU A 644 -2.15 3.47 -29.53
CA LEU A 644 -0.74 3.72 -29.30
C LEU A 644 0.03 2.40 -29.43
N THR A 645 0.93 2.36 -30.40
CA THR A 645 1.66 1.16 -30.82
C THR A 645 3.12 1.51 -31.01
N TYR A 646 4.04 0.66 -30.54
CA TYR A 646 5.45 0.80 -30.89
C TYR A 646 5.73 0.27 -32.30
N ASP A 647 6.20 1.12 -33.21
CA ASP A 647 6.67 0.73 -34.53
C ASP A 647 8.18 0.43 -34.49
N SER A 648 8.55 -0.83 -34.71
CA SER A 648 9.94 -1.30 -34.63
C SER A 648 10.84 -0.81 -35.77
N LYS A 649 10.28 -0.36 -36.90
CA LYS A 649 11.04 0.20 -38.03
C LYS A 649 11.34 1.68 -37.79
N ALA A 650 10.35 2.44 -37.34
CA ALA A 650 10.49 3.85 -36.99
C ALA A 650 11.18 4.04 -35.63
N LYS A 651 11.17 3.01 -34.77
CA LYS A 651 11.65 3.04 -33.37
C LYS A 651 10.94 4.09 -32.53
N LYS A 652 9.65 4.31 -32.80
CA LYS A 652 8.80 5.34 -32.19
C LYS A 652 7.42 4.77 -31.92
N TYR A 653 6.70 5.37 -30.98
CA TYR A 653 5.28 5.11 -30.83
C TYR A 653 4.47 5.89 -31.87
N VAL A 654 3.52 5.22 -32.49
CA VAL A 654 2.61 5.72 -33.53
C VAL A 654 1.17 5.37 -33.18
N LEU A 655 0.21 5.99 -33.86
CA LEU A 655 -1.17 5.47 -33.92
C LEU A 655 -1.27 4.38 -34.99
N GLY A 656 -1.51 3.13 -34.56
CA GLY A 656 -1.61 1.95 -35.42
C GLY A 656 -2.74 0.99 -35.01
N SER A 657 -2.82 -0.17 -35.65
CA SER A 657 -3.89 -1.15 -35.41
C SER A 657 -3.61 -2.15 -34.29
N THR A 658 -2.37 -2.25 -33.80
CA THR A 658 -1.95 -3.28 -32.84
C THR A 658 -1.60 -2.64 -31.50
N PRO A 659 -2.47 -2.71 -30.48
CA PRO A 659 -2.26 -1.97 -29.24
C PRO A 659 -1.04 -2.45 -28.45
N THR A 660 -0.37 -1.50 -27.80
CA THR A 660 0.54 -1.78 -26.67
C THR A 660 -0.24 -1.65 -25.36
N ASN A 661 -0.04 -2.62 -24.44
CA ASN A 661 -0.64 -2.59 -23.11
C ASN A 661 0.26 -1.83 -22.14
N PHE A 662 -0.31 -0.98 -21.29
CA PHE A 662 0.45 -0.17 -20.35
C PHE A 662 -0.13 -0.25 -18.93
N PHE A 663 0.78 -0.29 -17.96
CA PHE A 663 0.53 0.27 -16.65
C PHE A 663 0.81 1.77 -16.65
N LEU A 664 -0.06 2.51 -15.98
CA LEU A 664 0.14 3.93 -15.69
C LEU A 664 0.70 4.08 -14.29
N LYS A 665 2.02 3.86 -14.13
CA LYS A 665 2.70 3.76 -12.84
C LYS A 665 3.16 5.12 -12.35
N GLU A 666 2.78 5.52 -11.15
CA GLU A 666 3.15 6.82 -10.59
C GLU A 666 4.67 6.91 -10.43
N ASN A 667 5.25 7.98 -10.95
CA ASN A 667 6.68 8.25 -10.86
C ASN A 667 6.97 9.62 -10.22
N ASN A 668 6.05 10.58 -10.35
CA ASN A 668 6.22 11.94 -9.86
C ASN A 668 4.90 12.51 -9.33
N CYS A 669 5.01 13.45 -8.38
CA CYS A 669 3.89 14.22 -7.86
C CYS A 669 4.34 15.68 -7.64
N ILE A 670 3.53 16.64 -8.10
CA ILE A 670 3.74 18.08 -7.89
C ILE A 670 2.42 18.67 -7.42
N ASP A 671 2.39 19.27 -6.23
CA ASP A 671 1.21 19.96 -5.68
C ASP A 671 -0.10 19.15 -5.76
N GLY A 672 -0.03 17.84 -5.49
CA GLY A 672 -1.17 16.92 -5.57
C GLY A 672 -1.53 16.43 -6.98
N LYS A 673 -0.82 16.91 -8.02
CA LYS A 673 -0.94 16.40 -9.39
C LYS A 673 0.03 15.25 -9.61
N HIS A 674 -0.52 14.07 -9.86
CA HIS A 674 0.23 12.84 -10.10
C HIS A 674 0.62 12.68 -11.57
N TYR A 675 1.85 12.22 -11.79
CA TYR A 675 2.43 11.96 -13.11
C TYR A 675 2.88 10.50 -13.20
N TYR A 676 2.46 9.85 -14.27
CA TYR A 676 2.58 8.41 -14.46
C TYR A 676 3.52 8.08 -15.61
N ALA A 677 4.47 7.19 -15.37
CA ALA A 677 5.21 6.52 -16.43
C ALA A 677 4.30 5.52 -17.14
N LEU A 678 4.37 5.47 -18.47
CA LEU A 678 3.66 4.47 -19.28
C LEU A 678 4.54 3.24 -19.38
N VAL A 679 4.42 2.31 -18.42
CA VAL A 679 5.24 1.08 -18.36
C VAL A 679 4.54 -0.01 -19.15
N GLU A 680 5.22 -0.66 -20.09
CA GLU A 680 4.60 -1.72 -20.90
C GLU A 680 4.22 -2.92 -20.02
N ALA A 681 2.96 -3.32 -20.10
CA ALA A 681 2.39 -4.44 -19.35
C ALA A 681 2.35 -5.71 -20.20
N VAL A 682 2.66 -6.84 -19.57
CA VAL A 682 2.65 -8.16 -20.19
C VAL A 682 1.44 -8.94 -19.68
N VAL A 683 0.62 -9.44 -20.60
CA VAL A 683 -0.50 -10.32 -20.29
C VAL A 683 -0.13 -11.77 -20.57
N ARG A 684 -0.77 -12.70 -19.86
CA ARG A 684 -0.50 -14.14 -19.97
C ARG A 684 -1.02 -14.68 -21.29
N LYS A 685 -0.26 -15.62 -21.83
CA LYS A 685 -0.57 -16.34 -23.06
C LYS A 685 -0.54 -17.83 -22.84
N TYR A 686 -1.34 -18.55 -23.62
CA TYR A 686 -1.36 -19.99 -23.73
C TYR A 686 -0.93 -20.41 -25.12
N LYS A 687 0.06 -21.31 -25.19
CA LYS A 687 0.56 -21.86 -26.45
C LYS A 687 -0.27 -23.09 -26.83
N ILE A 688 -0.90 -23.03 -28.00
CA ILE A 688 -1.80 -24.06 -28.51
C ILE A 688 -1.04 -25.37 -28.73
N THR A 689 -1.55 -26.45 -28.14
CA THR A 689 -1.01 -27.80 -28.26
C THR A 689 -1.79 -28.64 -29.25
N GLU A 690 -1.27 -29.82 -29.59
CA GLU A 690 -1.93 -30.71 -30.53
C GLU A 690 -3.24 -31.26 -29.94
N GLY A 691 -4.36 -31.06 -30.65
CA GLY A 691 -5.69 -31.49 -30.21
C GLY A 691 -6.49 -30.41 -29.47
N ASP A 692 -5.91 -29.24 -29.18
CA ASP A 692 -6.62 -28.11 -28.61
C ASP A 692 -7.67 -27.56 -29.58
N LYS A 693 -8.94 -27.54 -29.15
CA LYS A 693 -10.06 -26.91 -29.88
C LYS A 693 -10.37 -25.53 -29.30
N ILE A 694 -9.40 -24.61 -29.44
CA ILE A 694 -9.49 -23.24 -28.95
C ILE A 694 -9.66 -22.30 -30.14
N TYR A 695 -10.51 -21.30 -29.99
CA TYR A 695 -10.86 -20.34 -31.04
C TYR A 695 -10.28 -18.96 -30.72
N SER A 696 -10.16 -18.11 -31.76
CA SER A 696 -9.84 -16.70 -31.58
C SER A 696 -10.97 -15.99 -30.81
N PRO A 697 -10.66 -15.07 -29.88
CA PRO A 697 -11.65 -14.22 -29.21
C PRO A 697 -12.58 -13.46 -30.18
N ALA A 698 -12.11 -13.18 -31.40
CA ALA A 698 -12.89 -12.51 -32.45
C ALA A 698 -14.15 -13.29 -32.88
N TYR A 699 -14.24 -14.58 -32.57
CA TYR A 699 -15.39 -15.43 -32.91
C TYR A 699 -16.34 -15.70 -31.74
N ASN A 700 -16.22 -14.95 -30.65
CA ASN A 700 -17.16 -15.05 -29.53
C ASN A 700 -18.62 -14.87 -30.02
N GLY A 701 -19.52 -15.76 -29.58
CA GLY A 701 -20.93 -15.76 -29.96
C GLY A 701 -21.25 -16.46 -31.30
N PHE A 702 -20.25 -16.78 -32.13
CA PHE A 702 -20.46 -17.58 -33.34
C PHE A 702 -20.61 -19.06 -32.98
N LYS A 703 -21.36 -19.81 -33.78
CA LYS A 703 -21.30 -21.28 -33.72
C LYS A 703 -20.05 -21.76 -34.41
N SER A 704 -19.43 -22.82 -33.90
CA SER A 704 -18.27 -23.45 -34.55
C SER A 704 -18.52 -23.89 -36.01
N THR A 705 -19.79 -24.06 -36.40
CA THR A 705 -20.21 -24.42 -37.77
C THR A 705 -20.52 -23.23 -38.67
N ASP A 706 -20.58 -22.01 -38.13
CA ASP A 706 -20.85 -20.80 -38.90
C ASP A 706 -19.74 -20.54 -39.92
N LYS A 707 -20.11 -19.96 -41.08
CA LYS A 707 -19.18 -19.70 -42.18
C LYS A 707 -18.59 -18.30 -42.08
N VAL A 708 -17.28 -18.20 -41.87
CA VAL A 708 -16.50 -16.96 -41.87
C VAL A 708 -15.56 -16.89 -43.06
N VAL A 709 -15.16 -15.69 -43.45
CA VAL A 709 -14.20 -15.48 -44.54
C VAL A 709 -12.79 -15.38 -43.96
N VAL A 710 -11.94 -16.35 -44.29
CA VAL A 710 -10.52 -16.37 -43.92
C VAL A 710 -9.73 -16.51 -45.20
N ASP A 711 -8.78 -15.60 -45.43
CA ASP A 711 -7.98 -15.52 -46.67
C ASP A 711 -8.84 -15.56 -47.95
N GLY A 712 -9.99 -14.88 -47.92
CA GLY A 712 -10.93 -14.79 -49.04
C GLY A 712 -11.79 -16.04 -49.28
N LYS A 713 -11.69 -17.08 -48.46
CA LYS A 713 -12.49 -18.32 -48.56
C LYS A 713 -13.51 -18.43 -47.43
N LYS A 714 -14.73 -18.89 -47.76
CA LYS A 714 -15.77 -19.19 -46.75
C LYS A 714 -15.53 -20.56 -46.12
N VAL A 715 -15.12 -20.57 -44.85
CA VAL A 715 -14.80 -21.78 -44.07
C VAL A 715 -15.61 -21.78 -42.77
N PRO A 716 -15.88 -22.96 -42.15
CA PRO A 716 -16.33 -22.98 -40.75
C PRO A 716 -15.35 -22.20 -39.87
N VAL A 717 -15.81 -21.65 -38.75
CA VAL A 717 -14.96 -20.90 -37.82
C VAL A 717 -13.72 -21.75 -37.45
N PRO A 718 -12.50 -21.30 -37.80
CA PRO A 718 -11.31 -22.11 -37.58
C PRO A 718 -10.86 -22.06 -36.11
N THR A 719 -10.36 -23.19 -35.62
CA THR A 719 -9.57 -23.23 -34.38
C THR A 719 -8.17 -22.66 -34.62
N LEU A 720 -7.50 -22.25 -33.56
CA LEU A 720 -6.09 -21.87 -33.60
C LEU A 720 -5.21 -23.11 -33.86
N ASP A 721 -4.16 -22.93 -34.65
CA ASP A 721 -3.22 -23.99 -35.02
C ASP A 721 -2.20 -24.29 -33.92
N LYS A 722 -1.69 -25.53 -33.89
CA LYS A 722 -0.61 -25.95 -32.99
C LYS A 722 0.58 -25.00 -33.10
N GLY A 723 1.05 -24.52 -31.94
CA GLY A 723 2.18 -23.61 -31.82
C GLY A 723 1.81 -22.13 -31.87
N GLN A 724 0.57 -21.77 -32.24
CA GLN A 724 0.06 -20.41 -32.06
C GLN A 724 -0.12 -20.09 -30.57
N GLU A 725 -0.29 -18.81 -30.25
CA GLU A 725 -0.58 -18.34 -28.89
C GLU A 725 -1.94 -17.67 -28.84
N THR A 726 -2.67 -17.86 -27.74
CA THR A 726 -3.87 -17.11 -27.39
C THR A 726 -3.70 -16.44 -26.03
N LEU A 727 -4.46 -15.39 -25.75
CA LEU A 727 -4.48 -14.74 -24.45
C LEU A 727 -5.21 -15.62 -23.42
N LEU A 728 -4.82 -15.49 -22.14
CA LEU A 728 -5.54 -16.10 -21.03
C LEU A 728 -6.45 -15.08 -20.35
N PHE A 729 -7.63 -15.54 -19.95
CA PHE A 729 -8.70 -14.71 -19.40
C PHE A 729 -9.10 -15.14 -17.99
N ASP A 730 -9.65 -14.22 -17.21
CA ASP A 730 -10.45 -14.55 -16.02
C ASP A 730 -11.89 -14.98 -16.41
N ALA A 731 -12.75 -15.23 -15.43
CA ALA A 731 -14.14 -15.65 -15.69
C ALA A 731 -15.02 -14.55 -16.30
N ASP A 732 -14.63 -13.28 -16.12
CA ASP A 732 -15.37 -12.10 -16.59
C ASP A 732 -14.89 -11.66 -17.99
N GLY A 733 -13.83 -12.28 -18.52
CA GLY A 733 -13.26 -11.99 -19.84
C GLY A 733 -12.17 -10.94 -19.85
N ASN A 734 -11.59 -10.57 -18.70
CA ASN A 734 -10.41 -9.70 -18.64
C ASN A 734 -9.13 -10.51 -18.86
N TYR A 735 -8.09 -9.89 -19.41
CA TYR A 735 -6.79 -10.54 -19.57
C TYR A 735 -6.13 -10.79 -18.21
N LEU A 736 -5.58 -11.98 -18.03
CA LEU A 736 -4.73 -12.25 -16.88
C LEU A 736 -3.38 -11.59 -17.07
N VAL A 737 -2.98 -10.75 -16.11
CA VAL A 737 -1.66 -10.11 -16.10
C VAL A 737 -0.60 -11.16 -15.80
N LYS A 738 0.54 -11.07 -16.49
CA LYS A 738 1.68 -11.93 -16.19
C LYS A 738 2.27 -11.47 -14.87
N ASP A 739 2.42 -12.35 -13.92
CA ASP A 739 3.06 -12.08 -12.64
C ASP A 739 3.57 -13.42 -12.08
N ASN A 740 4.00 -13.43 -10.83
CA ASN A 740 4.51 -14.65 -10.21
C ASN A 740 3.45 -15.57 -9.62
N SER A 741 2.17 -15.20 -9.72
CA SER A 741 1.10 -16.07 -9.27
C SER A 741 1.10 -17.39 -10.05
N VAL A 742 0.95 -18.49 -9.32
CA VAL A 742 0.73 -19.82 -9.93
C VAL A 742 -0.76 -19.95 -10.20
N ILE A 743 -1.15 -19.77 -11.46
CA ILE A 743 -2.54 -19.99 -11.89
C ILE A 743 -2.76 -21.45 -12.27
N LYS A 744 -3.77 -22.08 -11.68
CA LYS A 744 -4.17 -23.47 -11.99
C LYS A 744 -5.33 -23.54 -12.96
N LYS A 745 -6.06 -22.44 -13.09
CA LYS A 745 -7.25 -22.29 -13.92
C LYS A 745 -7.17 -20.96 -14.63
N ALA A 746 -7.63 -20.94 -15.86
CA ALA A 746 -7.81 -19.76 -16.67
C ALA A 746 -8.95 -20.01 -17.64
N PHE A 747 -9.33 -19.01 -18.41
CA PHE A 747 -10.37 -19.14 -19.41
C PHE A 747 -9.82 -18.85 -20.81
N VAL A 748 -10.38 -19.53 -21.81
CA VAL A 748 -10.10 -19.35 -23.25
C VAL A 748 -11.40 -19.58 -24.03
N TYR A 749 -11.47 -19.16 -25.29
CA TYR A 749 -12.66 -19.33 -26.12
C TYR A 749 -12.76 -20.75 -26.70
N LYS A 750 -13.81 -21.48 -26.33
CA LYS A 750 -14.10 -22.86 -26.79
C LYS A 750 -15.56 -22.97 -27.19
N ALA A 751 -15.87 -23.92 -28.07
CA ALA A 751 -17.25 -24.25 -28.41
C ALA A 751 -17.92 -24.94 -27.21
N ASN A 752 -19.03 -24.37 -26.72
CA ASN A 752 -19.82 -24.96 -25.64
C ASN A 752 -20.90 -25.89 -26.22
N SER A 753 -20.68 -27.20 -26.06
CA SER A 753 -21.62 -28.23 -26.50
C SER A 753 -22.98 -28.17 -25.80
N LYS A 754 -23.07 -27.55 -24.61
CA LYS A 754 -24.35 -27.31 -23.91
C LYS A 754 -25.11 -26.12 -24.48
N ASN A 755 -24.42 -25.20 -25.15
CA ASN A 755 -24.98 -24.01 -25.78
C ASN A 755 -24.89 -24.13 -27.31
N ASN A 756 -25.26 -25.28 -27.88
CA ASN A 756 -25.35 -25.50 -29.32
C ASN A 756 -24.05 -25.17 -30.09
N ASP A 757 -22.90 -25.51 -29.49
CA ASP A 757 -21.55 -25.27 -30.00
C ASP A 757 -21.24 -23.80 -30.31
N VAL A 758 -21.90 -22.88 -29.60
CA VAL A 758 -21.54 -21.46 -29.56
C VAL A 758 -20.16 -21.32 -28.92
N ILE A 759 -19.31 -20.53 -29.54
CA ILE A 759 -17.97 -20.20 -29.06
C ILE A 759 -18.12 -19.16 -27.97
N GLU A 760 -17.69 -19.50 -26.76
CA GLU A 760 -17.76 -18.62 -25.60
C GLU A 760 -16.58 -18.92 -24.66
N LEU A 761 -16.46 -18.10 -23.62
CA LEU A 761 -15.36 -18.17 -22.68
C LEU A 761 -15.53 -19.38 -21.74
N MET A 762 -14.55 -20.29 -21.73
CA MET A 762 -14.64 -21.57 -21.03
C MET A 762 -13.38 -21.83 -20.18
N GLU A 763 -13.59 -22.37 -18.98
CA GLU A 763 -12.50 -22.73 -18.05
C GLU A 763 -11.61 -23.82 -18.66
N ILE A 764 -10.30 -23.64 -18.54
CA ILE A 764 -9.27 -24.65 -18.78
C ILE A 764 -8.45 -24.85 -17.51
N VAL A 765 -8.00 -26.09 -17.32
CA VAL A 765 -7.03 -26.43 -16.28
C VAL A 765 -5.65 -26.34 -16.91
N LEU A 766 -4.76 -25.59 -16.25
CA LEU A 766 -3.36 -25.47 -16.65
C LEU A 766 -2.59 -26.56 -15.90
N ASP A 767 -1.96 -27.49 -16.62
CA ASP A 767 -1.14 -28.56 -16.01
C ASP A 767 0.27 -28.04 -15.69
N ASN A 768 1.03 -28.73 -14.84
CA ASN A 768 2.38 -28.28 -14.48
C ASN A 768 3.32 -28.13 -15.71
N ASN A 769 3.06 -28.76 -16.86
CA ASN A 769 3.94 -28.69 -18.05
C ASN A 769 3.58 -27.58 -19.06
N THR A 770 2.35 -27.06 -18.99
CA THR A 770 1.80 -25.93 -19.78
C THR A 770 1.70 -24.65 -18.94
N THR A 771 1.80 -24.78 -17.61
CA THR A 771 1.94 -23.68 -16.65
C THR A 771 3.38 -23.16 -16.66
N PRO A 772 3.62 -21.84 -16.55
CA PRO A 772 4.92 -21.31 -16.18
C PRO A 772 5.43 -21.98 -14.90
N GLN A 773 6.45 -22.85 -15.01
CA GLN A 773 6.90 -23.72 -13.93
C GLN A 773 7.77 -23.04 -12.89
N LYS A 774 7.62 -23.53 -11.65
CA LYS A 774 8.43 -23.42 -10.42
C LYS A 774 9.89 -22.93 -10.57
N ASP A 775 10.52 -23.50 -11.59
CA ASP A 775 11.93 -23.87 -11.55
C ASP A 775 12.72 -23.32 -12.76
N LYS A 776 12.13 -22.38 -13.52
CA LYS A 776 12.80 -21.63 -14.60
C LYS A 776 12.76 -20.13 -14.28
N SER A 777 13.89 -19.54 -13.90
CA SER A 777 14.34 -18.12 -13.80
C SER A 777 13.37 -16.91 -13.93
N TYR A 778 12.06 -17.02 -13.71
CA TYR A 778 11.07 -15.99 -14.06
C TYR A 778 10.14 -15.61 -12.90
N TYR A 779 10.60 -15.76 -11.66
CA TYR A 779 9.89 -15.37 -10.44
C TYR A 779 10.16 -13.91 -10.06
N ALA A 780 9.64 -12.93 -10.82
CA ALA A 780 9.54 -11.53 -10.35
C ALA A 780 8.19 -10.85 -10.66
N SER A 781 7.66 -10.02 -9.76
CA SER A 781 6.48 -9.15 -9.97
C SER A 781 6.73 -8.14 -11.09
N SER A 782 8.00 -7.84 -11.36
CA SER A 782 8.45 -7.12 -12.55
C SER A 782 8.20 -7.89 -13.86
N ALA A 783 7.88 -9.19 -13.84
CA ALA A 783 7.49 -9.96 -15.03
C ALA A 783 6.12 -9.53 -15.61
N ALA A 784 5.34 -8.79 -14.81
CA ALA A 784 4.20 -8.04 -15.29
C ALA A 784 4.59 -6.90 -16.21
N GLN A 785 5.81 -6.40 -16.05
CA GLN A 785 6.35 -5.32 -16.84
C GLN A 785 7.28 -5.91 -17.89
N ASN A 786 7.26 -5.36 -19.10
CA ASN A 786 8.10 -5.84 -20.20
C ASN A 786 9.57 -5.40 -20.05
N GLY A 787 9.94 -4.74 -18.95
CA GLY A 787 11.21 -4.02 -18.80
C GLY A 787 11.29 -2.72 -19.62
N LEU A 788 10.19 -2.32 -20.25
CA LEU A 788 10.11 -1.22 -21.20
C LEU A 788 9.08 -0.19 -20.77
N LYS A 789 9.28 1.06 -21.16
CA LYS A 789 8.33 2.16 -20.96
C LYS A 789 8.33 3.11 -22.15
N ALA A 790 7.30 3.94 -22.25
CA ALA A 790 7.33 5.09 -23.16
C ALA A 790 8.21 6.22 -22.58
N SER A 791 9.12 6.74 -23.40
CA SER A 791 10.04 7.82 -23.10
C SER A 791 9.96 8.91 -24.17
N VAL A 792 10.14 10.17 -23.80
CA VAL A 792 10.19 11.28 -24.76
C VAL A 792 11.64 11.49 -25.18
N ASP A 793 11.92 11.52 -26.48
CA ASP A 793 13.24 11.88 -26.99
C ASP A 793 13.52 13.36 -26.75
N ASP A 794 14.62 13.69 -26.09
CA ASP A 794 14.91 15.07 -25.70
C ASP A 794 15.23 15.99 -26.90
N ASN A 795 15.58 15.43 -28.06
CA ASN A 795 15.91 16.22 -29.25
C ASN A 795 14.71 16.36 -30.20
N THR A 796 13.96 15.28 -30.42
CA THR A 796 12.84 15.29 -31.37
C THR A 796 11.49 15.46 -30.70
N LEU A 797 11.40 15.30 -29.38
CA LEU A 797 10.15 15.24 -28.61
C LEU A 797 9.22 14.08 -28.99
N ASP A 798 9.69 13.16 -29.83
CA ASP A 798 8.91 12.00 -30.22
C ASP A 798 8.85 11.00 -29.06
N LEU A 799 7.73 10.29 -28.98
CA LEU A 799 7.58 9.20 -28.03
C LEU A 799 8.34 7.98 -28.56
N THR A 800 9.32 7.53 -27.82
CA THR A 800 10.21 6.39 -28.09
C THR A 800 10.10 5.36 -26.98
N GLN A 801 10.65 4.17 -27.20
CA GLN A 801 10.71 3.12 -26.18
C GLN A 801 11.99 3.25 -25.35
N GLY A 802 11.84 3.29 -24.03
CA GLY A 802 12.91 3.35 -23.04
C GLY A 802 12.91 2.14 -22.11
N SER A 803 13.96 2.03 -21.28
CA SER A 803 14.07 0.97 -20.26
C SER A 803 13.37 1.38 -18.95
N THR A 804 12.92 0.39 -18.17
CA THR A 804 12.50 0.59 -16.77
C THR A 804 13.68 0.66 -15.79
N ASP A 805 14.92 0.47 -16.23
CA ASP A 805 16.12 0.59 -15.39
C ASP A 805 16.51 2.07 -15.18
N ASP A 806 15.74 2.81 -14.38
CA ASP A 806 15.89 4.26 -14.20
C ASP A 806 16.87 4.64 -13.06
N LYS A 807 16.88 3.86 -11.98
CA LYS A 807 17.70 4.07 -10.78
C LYS A 807 18.65 2.89 -10.56
N PHE A 808 19.79 3.17 -9.91
CA PHE A 808 20.81 2.21 -9.44
C PHE A 808 21.71 1.56 -10.49
N ASP A 809 21.38 1.62 -11.79
CA ASP A 809 22.30 1.15 -12.84
C ASP A 809 23.34 2.22 -13.22
N THR A 810 24.52 1.79 -13.65
CA THR A 810 25.60 2.65 -14.13
C THR A 810 25.96 2.30 -15.58
N GLY A 811 26.31 3.30 -16.39
CA GLY A 811 26.67 3.10 -17.80
C GLY A 811 25.49 3.12 -18.78
N THR A 812 25.65 2.48 -19.94
CA THR A 812 24.74 2.65 -21.11
C THR A 812 23.39 1.96 -20.99
N LYS A 813 23.17 1.19 -19.93
CA LYS A 813 21.89 0.49 -19.66
C LYS A 813 20.92 1.33 -18.83
N ARG A 814 21.41 2.36 -18.15
CA ARG A 814 20.60 3.28 -17.33
C ARG A 814 19.69 4.13 -18.21
N GLU A 815 18.39 4.07 -17.96
CA GLU A 815 17.44 5.04 -18.50
C GLU A 815 17.52 6.34 -17.71
N ILE A 816 17.99 7.40 -18.36
CA ILE A 816 18.11 8.73 -17.75
C ILE A 816 16.81 9.54 -17.88
N ARG A 817 15.95 9.20 -18.85
CA ARG A 817 14.72 9.95 -19.10
C ARG A 817 13.65 9.52 -18.11
N THR A 818 13.22 10.43 -17.26
CA THR A 818 12.15 10.23 -16.27
C THR A 818 10.78 10.59 -16.83
N SER A 819 10.54 10.33 -18.12
CA SER A 819 9.30 10.71 -18.78
C SER A 819 8.07 10.18 -18.04
N ALA A 820 7.18 11.09 -17.67
CA ALA A 820 5.94 10.83 -16.94
C ALA A 820 4.86 11.81 -17.38
N PHE A 821 3.60 11.37 -17.31
CA PHE A 821 2.45 12.10 -17.85
C PHE A 821 1.34 12.17 -16.81
N ALA A 822 0.80 13.35 -16.56
CA ALA A 822 -0.46 13.47 -15.87
C ALA A 822 -1.59 13.12 -16.83
N VAL A 823 -2.43 12.16 -16.44
CA VAL A 823 -3.57 11.68 -17.22
C VAL A 823 -4.80 12.47 -16.80
N VAL A 824 -5.06 13.56 -17.52
CA VAL A 824 -6.09 14.54 -17.17
C VAL A 824 -7.34 14.27 -17.99
N THR A 825 -8.51 14.26 -17.36
CA THR A 825 -9.79 14.18 -18.06
C THR A 825 -9.92 15.37 -19.00
N ASP A 826 -10.22 15.11 -20.25
CA ASP A 826 -10.55 16.14 -21.22
C ASP A 826 -12.05 16.47 -21.14
N ASP A 827 -12.38 17.75 -21.23
CA ASP A 827 -13.73 18.29 -21.03
C ASP A 827 -14.63 18.15 -22.27
N SER A 828 -14.43 17.12 -23.09
CA SER A 828 -15.27 16.81 -24.26
C SER A 828 -16.48 15.93 -23.86
N PRO A 829 -17.66 16.49 -23.54
CA PRO A 829 -18.81 15.71 -23.11
C PRO A 829 -19.37 14.84 -24.24
N LEU A 830 -19.79 13.61 -23.93
CA LEU A 830 -20.55 12.77 -24.88
C LEU A 830 -22.04 13.12 -24.94
N TYR A 831 -22.57 13.67 -23.84
CA TYR A 831 -23.98 13.98 -23.67
C TYR A 831 -24.18 15.43 -23.25
N ARG A 832 -25.25 16.05 -23.76
CA ARG A 832 -25.71 17.39 -23.39
C ARG A 832 -26.13 17.41 -21.92
N ARG A 833 -25.61 18.41 -21.21
CA ARG A 833 -25.96 18.70 -19.83
C ARG A 833 -26.84 19.92 -19.78
N PHE A 834 -28.10 19.77 -19.41
CA PHE A 834 -28.98 20.91 -19.13
C PHE A 834 -28.62 21.55 -17.80
N ASN A 835 -29.15 22.74 -17.58
CA ASN A 835 -28.81 23.62 -16.46
C ASN A 835 -27.42 24.22 -16.62
N ASN A 836 -27.02 24.49 -17.86
CA ASN A 836 -25.75 25.10 -18.20
C ASN A 836 -25.85 26.64 -18.21
N ALA A 837 -25.30 27.28 -17.18
CA ALA A 837 -25.22 28.73 -17.09
C ALA A 837 -24.50 29.40 -18.28
N VAL A 838 -23.55 28.72 -18.92
CA VAL A 838 -22.84 29.23 -20.12
C VAL A 838 -23.80 29.39 -21.31
N LEU A 839 -24.87 28.58 -21.36
CA LEU A 839 -25.92 28.63 -22.37
C LEU A 839 -27.17 29.39 -21.88
N ASN A 840 -27.02 30.17 -20.80
CA ASN A 840 -28.09 30.95 -20.15
C ASN A 840 -29.24 30.08 -19.62
N GLU A 841 -28.95 28.86 -19.15
CA GLU A 841 -29.93 27.98 -18.52
C GLU A 841 -29.91 28.07 -16.99
N SER A 842 -31.05 27.82 -16.35
CA SER A 842 -31.18 27.83 -14.88
C SER A 842 -30.40 26.67 -14.22
N GLU A 843 -29.89 26.84 -13.00
CA GLU A 843 -29.25 25.74 -12.24
C GLU A 843 -30.25 24.65 -11.79
N THR A 844 -31.55 24.95 -11.82
CA THR A 844 -32.66 24.00 -11.54
C THR A 844 -33.37 23.59 -12.82
N ALA A 845 -34.43 22.78 -12.74
CA ALA A 845 -35.22 22.41 -13.92
C ALA A 845 -35.60 23.64 -14.74
N ASP A 846 -35.36 23.57 -16.05
CA ASP A 846 -35.50 24.69 -16.96
C ASP A 846 -36.54 24.40 -18.06
N SER A 847 -37.09 25.47 -18.62
CA SER A 847 -38.12 25.41 -19.67
C SER A 847 -37.51 25.69 -21.03
N LEU A 848 -37.37 24.65 -21.85
CA LEU A 848 -36.62 24.68 -23.10
C LEU A 848 -37.49 24.31 -24.31
N PHE A 849 -37.17 24.93 -25.45
CA PHE A 849 -37.63 24.51 -26.77
C PHE A 849 -36.63 23.55 -27.40
N PHE A 850 -37.12 22.45 -27.95
CA PHE A 850 -36.31 21.57 -28.78
C PHE A 850 -36.63 21.82 -30.25
N VAL A 851 -35.63 22.25 -31.01
CA VAL A 851 -35.77 22.62 -32.43
C VAL A 851 -34.96 21.66 -33.28
N GLU A 852 -35.61 21.05 -34.27
CA GLU A 852 -34.97 20.09 -35.17
C GLU A 852 -34.06 20.79 -36.19
N LYS A 853 -32.91 20.19 -36.45
CA LYS A 853 -31.81 20.76 -37.23
C LYS A 853 -32.21 21.14 -38.65
N ILE A 854 -32.83 20.23 -39.40
CA ILE A 854 -32.97 20.32 -40.85
C ILE A 854 -34.20 21.14 -41.25
N ARG A 855 -35.35 20.85 -40.63
CA ARG A 855 -36.67 21.43 -40.93
C ARG A 855 -36.99 22.64 -40.07
N LYS A 856 -36.25 22.85 -38.97
CA LYS A 856 -36.50 23.92 -37.99
C LYS A 856 -37.90 23.84 -37.37
N GLU A 857 -38.44 22.62 -37.27
CA GLU A 857 -39.69 22.33 -36.59
C GLU A 857 -39.44 22.15 -35.09
N TYR A 858 -40.43 22.50 -34.28
CA TYR A 858 -40.37 22.47 -32.83
C TYR A 858 -41.07 21.23 -32.30
N LEU A 859 -40.46 20.59 -31.29
CA LEU A 859 -41.13 19.55 -30.50
C LEU A 859 -42.32 20.16 -29.75
N MET A 860 -43.43 19.42 -29.62
CA MET A 860 -44.65 19.88 -28.95
C MET A 860 -45.52 18.70 -28.46
N ASP A 861 -46.57 18.98 -27.68
CA ASP A 861 -47.69 18.04 -27.51
C ASP A 861 -48.48 17.99 -28.83
N GLU A 862 -48.83 16.78 -29.29
CA GLU A 862 -49.36 16.56 -30.63
C GLU A 862 -50.66 17.34 -30.85
N TRP A 863 -50.59 18.34 -31.73
CA TRP A 863 -51.71 19.25 -32.01
C TRP A 863 -52.40 18.97 -33.34
N ASN A 864 -51.81 18.10 -34.19
CA ASN A 864 -52.46 17.70 -35.42
C ASN A 864 -53.61 16.73 -35.10
N LYS A 865 -54.85 17.21 -35.23
CA LYS A 865 -56.08 16.44 -34.99
C LYS A 865 -56.17 15.11 -35.75
N ASN A 866 -55.41 14.94 -36.84
CA ASN A 866 -55.34 13.69 -37.59
C ASN A 866 -54.36 12.67 -37.00
N LEU A 867 -53.51 13.07 -36.05
CA LEU A 867 -52.48 12.26 -35.40
C LEU A 867 -52.70 12.13 -33.88
N THR A 868 -53.74 12.79 -33.34
CA THR A 868 -54.18 12.69 -31.94
C THR A 868 -55.09 11.48 -31.68
N ASP A 869 -55.09 11.00 -30.43
CA ASP A 869 -56.04 10.00 -29.92
C ASP A 869 -56.89 10.59 -28.78
N LYS A 870 -58.08 10.02 -28.51
CA LYS A 870 -58.97 10.50 -27.44
C LYS A 870 -58.49 10.14 -26.03
N THR A 871 -57.52 9.22 -25.92
CA THR A 871 -57.10 8.60 -24.67
C THR A 871 -55.60 8.66 -24.42
N VAL A 872 -54.80 9.02 -25.44
CA VAL A 872 -53.34 9.08 -25.36
C VAL A 872 -52.85 10.43 -25.87
N ASP A 873 -52.04 11.10 -25.04
CA ASP A 873 -51.33 12.31 -25.40
C ASP A 873 -50.00 11.93 -26.05
N TYR A 874 -49.77 12.29 -27.33
CA TYR A 874 -48.56 11.93 -28.07
C TYR A 874 -47.58 13.10 -28.16
N VAL A 875 -46.29 12.80 -28.33
CA VAL A 875 -45.31 13.83 -28.72
C VAL A 875 -45.45 14.10 -30.22
N GLY A 876 -45.55 15.38 -30.57
CA GLY A 876 -45.62 15.88 -31.94
C GLY A 876 -44.43 16.77 -32.31
N ILE A 877 -44.34 17.14 -33.59
CA ILE A 877 -43.36 18.09 -34.12
C ILE A 877 -44.00 18.92 -35.24
N TRP A 878 -43.82 20.25 -35.23
CA TRP A 878 -44.32 21.13 -36.29
C TRP A 878 -43.65 22.52 -36.28
N ASN A 879 -43.89 23.32 -37.32
CA ASN A 879 -43.59 24.75 -37.33
C ASN A 879 -44.23 25.51 -36.15
N LYS A 880 -43.52 26.54 -35.67
CA LYS A 880 -43.87 27.37 -34.51
C LYS A 880 -45.32 27.88 -34.50
N GLU A 881 -45.84 28.33 -35.64
CA GLU A 881 -47.17 28.96 -35.74
C GLU A 881 -48.32 27.97 -35.56
N LYS A 882 -48.05 26.66 -35.66
CA LYS A 882 -49.06 25.60 -35.52
C LYS A 882 -49.11 25.01 -34.13
N ALA A 883 -48.17 25.36 -33.27
CA ALA A 883 -48.09 24.88 -31.90
C ALA A 883 -48.93 25.68 -30.90
N ASP A 884 -49.65 26.72 -31.35
CA ASP A 884 -50.58 27.49 -30.51
C ASP A 884 -49.94 28.02 -29.20
N GLY A 885 -48.68 28.46 -29.28
CA GLY A 885 -47.92 28.98 -28.13
C GLY A 885 -47.41 27.93 -27.14
N LYS A 886 -47.58 26.63 -27.42
CA LYS A 886 -47.28 25.50 -26.53
C LYS A 886 -46.06 24.72 -27.05
N LEU A 887 -44.87 25.20 -26.76
CA LEU A 887 -43.62 24.66 -27.30
C LEU A 887 -42.58 24.28 -26.25
N ALA A 888 -42.67 24.85 -25.05
CA ALA A 888 -41.65 24.68 -24.01
C ALA A 888 -41.91 23.41 -23.19
N PHE A 889 -40.82 22.70 -22.88
CA PHE A 889 -40.79 21.52 -22.02
C PHE A 889 -39.96 21.79 -20.77
N ILE A 890 -40.39 21.23 -19.63
CA ILE A 890 -39.57 21.23 -18.42
C ILE A 890 -38.62 20.05 -18.49
N VAL A 891 -37.33 20.34 -18.35
CA VAL A 891 -36.27 19.32 -18.33
C VAL A 891 -35.75 19.20 -16.90
N ASP A 892 -36.16 18.14 -16.20
CA ASP A 892 -35.70 17.85 -14.85
C ASP A 892 -34.57 16.83 -14.85
N THR A 893 -33.60 17.04 -13.97
CA THR A 893 -32.57 16.05 -13.71
C THR A 893 -33.17 14.80 -13.06
N ALA A 894 -33.07 13.66 -13.74
CA ALA A 894 -33.32 12.35 -13.13
C ALA A 894 -32.03 11.80 -12.49
N TRP A 895 -30.89 11.97 -13.17
CA TRP A 895 -29.61 11.36 -12.80
C TRP A 895 -28.40 12.12 -13.37
N VAL A 896 -27.97 13.21 -12.71
CA VAL A 896 -26.76 13.99 -13.10
C VAL A 896 -25.61 13.84 -12.10
N ASN A 897 -25.89 13.83 -10.80
CA ASN A 897 -24.86 13.82 -9.73
C ASN A 897 -24.78 12.49 -8.96
N ARG A 898 -25.28 11.40 -9.54
CA ARG A 898 -25.33 10.06 -8.93
C ARG A 898 -24.83 9.04 -9.95
N GLY A 899 -24.19 7.96 -9.51
CA GLY A 899 -23.67 6.92 -10.41
C GLY A 899 -22.77 7.48 -11.53
N ALA A 900 -22.96 7.00 -12.77
CA ALA A 900 -22.34 7.56 -13.96
C ALA A 900 -23.12 8.76 -14.55
N GLY A 901 -23.97 9.44 -13.77
CA GLY A 901 -24.73 10.64 -14.20
C GLY A 901 -23.85 11.79 -14.68
N THR A 902 -22.59 11.85 -14.23
CA THR A 902 -21.58 12.81 -14.74
C THR A 902 -21.16 12.49 -16.18
N ILE A 903 -21.30 11.23 -16.59
CA ILE A 903 -20.92 10.74 -17.91
C ILE A 903 -22.14 10.73 -18.83
N LYS A 904 -23.24 10.11 -18.37
CA LYS A 904 -24.52 10.02 -19.08
C LYS A 904 -25.63 10.62 -18.21
N PRO A 905 -25.81 11.94 -18.25
CA PRO A 905 -26.96 12.59 -17.65
C PRO A 905 -28.27 12.00 -18.18
N GLN A 906 -29.18 11.65 -17.27
CA GLN A 906 -30.54 11.28 -17.62
C GLN A 906 -31.52 12.32 -17.10
N TYR A 907 -32.53 12.65 -17.91
CA TYR A 907 -33.54 13.65 -17.59
C TYR A 907 -34.94 13.08 -17.70
N LEU A 908 -35.84 13.64 -16.90
CA LEU A 908 -37.26 13.59 -17.10
C LEU A 908 -37.66 14.81 -17.93
N VAL A 909 -38.43 14.60 -18.99
CA VAL A 909 -38.99 15.69 -19.81
C VAL A 909 -40.47 15.75 -19.52
N SER A 910 -41.00 16.90 -19.13
CA SER A 910 -42.39 17.02 -18.70
C SER A 910 -43.09 18.27 -19.22
N VAL A 911 -44.43 18.20 -19.21
CA VAL A 911 -45.36 19.26 -19.59
C VAL A 911 -46.49 19.33 -18.55
N ALA A 912 -47.31 20.39 -18.59
CA ALA A 912 -48.45 20.58 -17.66
C ALA A 912 -48.10 20.34 -16.17
N ARG A 913 -47.08 21.06 -15.67
CA ARG A 913 -46.62 20.93 -14.27
C ARG A 913 -47.54 21.62 -13.27
N ASP A 914 -47.78 20.95 -12.15
CA ASP A 914 -48.57 21.42 -11.00
C ASP A 914 -47.99 20.83 -9.70
N ASP A 915 -46.78 21.27 -9.35
CA ASP A 915 -46.00 20.70 -8.24
C ASP A 915 -46.65 20.99 -6.88
N GLN A 916 -46.64 20.00 -6.00
CA GLN A 916 -47.26 20.09 -4.68
C GLN A 916 -46.18 20.28 -3.61
N GLU A 917 -46.28 21.37 -2.84
CA GLU A 917 -45.38 21.62 -1.72
C GLU A 917 -45.64 20.66 -0.55
N GLY A 918 -44.57 20.30 0.17
CA GLY A 918 -44.69 19.45 1.34
C GLY A 918 -45.20 20.21 2.56
N THR A 919 -46.14 19.64 3.31
CA THR A 919 -46.60 20.20 4.59
C THR A 919 -45.93 19.49 5.76
N PRO A 920 -45.29 20.21 6.70
CA PRO A 920 -44.71 19.61 7.89
C PRO A 920 -45.76 18.90 8.75
N GLY A 921 -45.40 17.74 9.29
CA GLY A 921 -46.23 17.05 10.28
C GLY A 921 -46.19 17.78 11.61
N ILE A 922 -47.34 17.91 12.27
CA ILE A 922 -47.46 18.50 13.60
C ILE A 922 -47.64 17.34 14.59
N PRO A 923 -46.62 17.02 15.42
CA PRO A 923 -46.74 15.97 16.42
C PRO A 923 -47.84 16.28 17.43
N CYS A 924 -48.47 15.24 17.98
CA CYS A 924 -49.43 15.38 19.05
C CYS A 924 -48.78 16.06 20.27
N THR A 925 -49.34 17.19 20.70
CA THR A 925 -48.81 18.03 21.78
C THR A 925 -49.27 17.60 23.17
N TYR A 926 -50.11 16.56 23.25
CA TYR A 926 -50.61 16.08 24.53
C TYR A 926 -49.55 15.28 25.31
N GLU A 927 -49.35 15.60 26.59
CA GLU A 927 -48.33 14.98 27.47
C GLU A 927 -48.67 13.56 27.98
N HIS A 928 -49.65 12.87 27.38
CA HIS A 928 -50.07 11.51 27.78
C HIS A 928 -49.61 10.44 26.77
N ASN A 929 -49.80 9.16 27.13
CA ASN A 929 -49.47 8.02 26.26
C ASN A 929 -50.15 8.18 24.89
N HIS A 930 -49.37 8.21 23.81
CA HIS A 930 -49.88 8.35 22.46
C HIS A 930 -50.34 7.00 21.92
N PHE A 931 -51.50 6.97 21.25
CA PHE A 931 -52.04 5.79 20.59
C PHE A 931 -52.33 6.08 19.12
N ASP A 932 -52.21 5.06 18.26
CA ASP A 932 -52.69 5.11 16.88
C ASP A 932 -54.22 4.90 16.81
N ASN A 933 -54.80 5.00 15.60
CA ASN A 933 -56.23 4.77 15.38
C ASN A 933 -56.69 3.33 15.66
N ALA A 934 -55.76 2.39 15.84
CA ALA A 934 -56.04 1.00 16.20
C ALA A 934 -55.86 0.72 17.71
N GLY A 935 -55.53 1.75 18.50
CA GLY A 935 -55.34 1.65 19.95
C GLY A 935 -53.97 1.12 20.38
N ASN A 936 -52.99 1.04 19.49
CA ASN A 936 -51.62 0.63 19.83
C ASN A 936 -50.81 1.82 20.32
N PRO A 937 -49.93 1.66 21.33
CA PRO A 937 -49.06 2.73 21.80
C PRO A 937 -48.02 3.10 20.73
N VAL A 938 -47.89 4.40 20.47
CA VAL A 938 -47.01 4.99 19.44
C VAL A 938 -46.28 6.22 20.00
N ASN A 939 -45.44 6.88 19.20
CA ASN A 939 -44.80 8.15 19.58
C ASN A 939 -45.71 9.35 19.24
N ALA A 940 -45.34 10.55 19.69
CA ALA A 940 -46.11 11.79 19.47
C ALA A 940 -46.42 12.07 17.98
N ALA A 941 -45.48 11.75 17.09
CA ALA A 941 -45.63 11.99 15.65
C ALA A 941 -46.61 11.00 14.96
N ASN A 942 -46.77 9.80 15.52
CA ASN A 942 -47.63 8.75 14.97
C ASN A 942 -48.96 8.61 15.73
N CYS A 943 -49.24 9.52 16.66
CA CYS A 943 -50.49 9.55 17.42
C CYS A 943 -51.68 9.85 16.52
N SER A 944 -52.86 9.31 16.83
CA SER A 944 -54.13 9.62 16.16
C SER A 944 -54.48 11.12 16.12
N HIS A 945 -53.92 11.92 17.05
CA HIS A 945 -54.09 13.37 17.09
C HIS A 945 -52.98 14.16 16.36
N ALA A 946 -51.96 13.50 15.83
CA ALA A 946 -50.91 14.16 15.07
C ALA A 946 -51.39 14.50 13.65
N THR A 947 -51.03 15.67 13.14
CA THR A 947 -51.17 15.97 11.71
C THR A 947 -50.01 15.33 10.99
N LYS A 948 -50.28 14.43 10.05
CA LYS A 948 -49.22 13.75 9.29
C LYS A 948 -48.49 14.74 8.39
N ALA A 949 -47.18 14.55 8.28
CA ALA A 949 -46.42 15.25 7.25
C ALA A 949 -46.89 14.75 5.88
N HIS A 950 -47.12 15.67 4.94
CA HIS A 950 -47.30 15.31 3.54
C HIS A 950 -46.02 15.68 2.80
N PRO A 951 -45.29 14.70 2.23
CA PRO A 951 -44.12 15.00 1.45
C PRO A 951 -44.50 15.73 0.16
N GLY A 952 -43.77 16.79 -0.19
CA GLY A 952 -43.95 17.47 -1.46
C GLY A 952 -43.51 16.59 -2.63
N PHE A 953 -44.07 16.84 -3.82
CA PHE A 953 -43.76 16.06 -5.01
C PHE A 953 -44.00 16.85 -6.30
N ASN A 954 -43.33 16.42 -7.37
CA ASN A 954 -43.41 17.08 -8.67
C ASN A 954 -44.43 16.36 -9.57
N TYR A 955 -45.58 17.00 -9.83
CA TYR A 955 -46.63 16.44 -10.68
C TYR A 955 -46.57 17.05 -12.07
N GLY A 956 -46.71 16.21 -13.09
CA GLY A 956 -46.92 16.65 -14.46
C GLY A 956 -47.24 15.51 -15.40
N LYS A 957 -47.26 15.82 -16.69
CA LYS A 957 -47.26 14.80 -17.74
C LYS A 957 -45.84 14.59 -18.24
N TYR A 958 -45.31 13.40 -18.02
CA TYR A 958 -43.92 13.05 -18.33
C TYR A 958 -43.84 12.33 -19.67
N MET A 959 -42.83 12.70 -20.47
CA MET A 959 -42.52 12.11 -21.76
C MET A 959 -42.00 10.68 -21.56
N VAL A 960 -42.70 9.71 -22.15
CA VAL A 960 -42.38 8.29 -22.03
C VAL A 960 -42.41 7.60 -23.39
N SER A 961 -41.52 6.64 -23.56
CA SER A 961 -41.57 5.67 -24.65
C SER A 961 -42.62 4.59 -24.32
N PHE A 962 -43.52 4.29 -25.26
CA PHE A 962 -44.51 3.22 -25.09
C PHE A 962 -43.95 1.82 -25.41
N ALA A 963 -42.63 1.63 -25.28
CA ALA A 963 -41.96 0.36 -25.61
C ALA A 963 -42.51 -0.82 -24.81
N ASP A 964 -42.79 -0.65 -23.51
CA ASP A 964 -43.35 -1.72 -22.67
C ASP A 964 -44.75 -2.15 -23.13
N SER A 965 -45.57 -1.20 -23.59
CA SER A 965 -46.91 -1.47 -24.11
C SER A 965 -46.87 -2.15 -25.47
N ALA A 966 -45.85 -1.88 -26.28
CA ALA A 966 -45.64 -2.53 -27.58
C ALA A 966 -45.23 -4.02 -27.47
N LEU A 967 -44.84 -4.48 -26.28
CA LEU A 967 -44.29 -5.82 -26.04
C LEU A 967 -45.27 -6.83 -25.43
N ILE A 968 -46.53 -6.45 -25.19
CA ILE A 968 -47.54 -7.33 -24.58
C ILE A 968 -48.22 -8.21 -25.65
N LYS A 969 -47.77 -9.46 -25.79
CA LYS A 969 -48.42 -10.48 -26.64
C LYS A 969 -49.89 -10.67 -26.27
N GLY A 970 -50.80 -10.52 -27.25
CA GLY A 970 -52.25 -10.71 -27.08
C GLY A 970 -53.03 -9.48 -26.57
N LYS A 971 -52.34 -8.36 -26.30
CA LYS A 971 -52.94 -7.03 -26.05
C LYS A 971 -52.23 -5.95 -26.87
N GLU A 972 -51.82 -6.28 -28.09
CA GLU A 972 -51.29 -5.30 -29.04
C GLU A 972 -52.36 -4.24 -29.28
N TYR A 973 -52.13 -3.01 -28.80
CA TYR A 973 -52.97 -1.88 -29.15
C TYR A 973 -52.76 -1.60 -30.64
N LYS A 974 -53.52 -2.27 -31.51
CA LYS A 974 -53.57 -1.97 -32.95
C LYS A 974 -54.36 -0.67 -33.15
N THR A 975 -53.80 0.44 -32.69
CA THR A 975 -54.30 1.78 -33.00
C THR A 975 -53.74 2.23 -34.34
N PRO A 976 -54.43 3.11 -35.09
CA PRO A 976 -54.02 3.55 -36.43
C PRO A 976 -52.64 4.24 -36.47
N TYR A 977 -52.14 4.68 -35.33
CA TYR A 977 -50.96 5.54 -35.21
C TYR A 977 -49.78 4.88 -34.49
N MET A 978 -49.81 3.56 -34.27
CA MET A 978 -48.70 2.79 -33.70
C MET A 978 -48.30 1.63 -34.62
N ASP A 979 -47.14 1.72 -35.27
CA ASP A 979 -46.62 0.70 -36.20
C ASP A 979 -45.72 -0.33 -35.48
N ILE A 980 -46.32 -1.09 -34.57
CA ILE A 980 -45.63 -2.20 -33.86
C ILE A 980 -45.19 -3.28 -34.86
N ASP A 981 -46.01 -3.54 -35.88
CA ASP A 981 -45.74 -4.56 -36.90
C ASP A 981 -44.52 -4.19 -37.78
N GLY A 982 -44.29 -2.91 -38.05
CA GLY A 982 -43.08 -2.36 -38.68
C GLY A 982 -41.89 -2.11 -37.72
N GLY A 983 -42.12 -2.23 -36.41
CA GLY A 983 -41.08 -2.17 -35.38
C GLY A 983 -40.85 -0.78 -34.78
N TYR A 984 -41.79 0.14 -34.91
CA TYR A 984 -41.68 1.52 -34.40
C TYR A 984 -42.50 1.71 -33.12
N THR A 985 -41.88 2.34 -32.13
CA THR A 985 -42.50 2.67 -30.84
C THR A 985 -42.86 4.15 -30.79
N ARG A 986 -44.13 4.48 -30.50
CA ARG A 986 -44.57 5.87 -30.29
C ARG A 986 -44.06 6.41 -28.96
N VAL A 987 -43.88 7.73 -28.91
CA VAL A 987 -43.55 8.47 -27.69
C VAL A 987 -44.73 9.36 -27.34
N GLY A 988 -45.06 9.47 -26.07
CA GLY A 988 -46.18 10.28 -25.59
C GLY A 988 -46.00 10.75 -24.16
N PHE A 989 -47.07 11.25 -23.57
CA PHE A 989 -47.09 11.80 -22.23
C PHE A 989 -48.01 11.00 -21.31
N VAL A 990 -47.57 10.77 -20.07
CA VAL A 990 -48.39 10.15 -19.01
C VAL A 990 -48.38 11.01 -17.76
N LYS A 991 -49.54 11.10 -17.09
CA LYS A 991 -49.62 11.77 -15.78
C LYS A 991 -48.80 10.96 -14.77
N ALA A 992 -47.86 11.62 -14.10
CA ALA A 992 -47.01 10.96 -13.11
C ALA A 992 -46.61 11.93 -11.99
N ILE A 993 -46.15 11.35 -10.88
CA ILE A 993 -45.52 12.06 -9.76
C ILE A 993 -44.05 11.65 -9.70
N HIS A 994 -43.14 12.62 -9.67
CA HIS A 994 -41.74 12.38 -9.33
C HIS A 994 -41.54 12.65 -7.85
N TYR A 995 -41.10 11.63 -7.11
CA TYR A 995 -40.85 11.69 -5.67
C TYR A 995 -39.65 10.82 -5.28
N GLY A 996 -38.69 11.41 -4.56
CA GLY A 996 -37.46 10.74 -4.17
C GLY A 996 -36.66 10.25 -5.38
N ASP A 997 -36.41 8.94 -5.43
CA ASP A 997 -35.63 8.27 -6.48
C ASP A 997 -36.55 7.49 -7.44
N SER A 998 -37.82 7.88 -7.55
CA SER A 998 -38.82 7.13 -8.32
C SER A 998 -39.81 8.04 -9.04
N LEU A 999 -40.26 7.56 -10.20
CA LEU A 999 -41.38 8.14 -10.95
C LEU A 999 -42.59 7.22 -10.82
N TYR A 1000 -43.70 7.76 -10.32
CA TYR A 1000 -44.96 7.05 -10.11
C TYR A 1000 -45.93 7.40 -11.23
N VAL A 1001 -46.05 6.53 -12.23
CA VAL A 1001 -47.01 6.71 -13.32
C VAL A 1001 -48.42 6.47 -12.77
N LEU A 1002 -49.30 7.46 -12.90
CA LEU A 1002 -50.64 7.42 -12.30
C LEU A 1002 -51.58 6.54 -13.14
N THR A 1003 -52.25 5.61 -12.46
CA THR A 1003 -53.23 4.70 -13.03
C THR A 1003 -54.21 4.25 -11.94
N ASN A 1004 -55.14 3.34 -12.25
CA ASN A 1004 -56.10 2.77 -11.32
C ASN A 1004 -56.99 3.81 -10.61
N GLY A 1005 -57.33 4.90 -11.31
CA GLY A 1005 -58.18 5.99 -10.83
C GLY A 1005 -57.41 7.23 -10.37
N PHE A 1006 -56.12 7.09 -10.02
CA PHE A 1006 -55.29 8.24 -9.59
C PHE A 1006 -55.03 9.23 -10.74
N GLU A 1007 -55.07 8.78 -12.00
CA GLU A 1007 -54.90 9.65 -13.17
C GLU A 1007 -56.04 10.68 -13.38
N LYS A 1008 -57.15 10.49 -12.67
CA LYS A 1008 -58.35 11.34 -12.71
C LYS A 1008 -58.45 12.28 -11.51
N MET A 1009 -57.64 12.08 -10.48
CA MET A 1009 -57.62 12.92 -9.29
C MET A 1009 -56.90 14.23 -9.57
N THR A 1010 -57.23 15.27 -8.80
CA THR A 1010 -56.50 16.54 -8.85
C THR A 1010 -55.17 16.41 -8.10
N PRO A 1011 -54.11 17.13 -8.49
CA PRO A 1011 -52.79 17.01 -7.85
C PRO A 1011 -52.81 17.19 -6.34
N ALA A 1012 -53.62 18.12 -5.83
CA ALA A 1012 -53.77 18.39 -4.39
C ALA A 1012 -54.41 17.23 -3.58
N GLU A 1013 -55.06 16.27 -4.24
CA GLU A 1013 -55.68 15.10 -3.59
C GLU A 1013 -54.78 13.85 -3.61
N LEU A 1014 -53.65 13.92 -4.31
CA LEU A 1014 -52.74 12.79 -4.47
C LEU A 1014 -51.83 12.63 -3.24
N ASP A 1015 -51.65 11.39 -2.81
CA ASP A 1015 -50.79 11.03 -1.68
C ASP A 1015 -49.91 9.83 -2.06
N VAL A 1016 -48.59 10.01 -1.95
CA VAL A 1016 -47.60 9.02 -2.42
C VAL A 1016 -47.70 7.71 -1.64
N GLU A 1017 -47.92 7.74 -0.33
CA GLU A 1017 -48.07 6.53 0.49
C GLU A 1017 -49.32 5.73 0.08
N THR A 1018 -50.43 6.42 -0.18
CA THR A 1018 -51.69 5.84 -0.64
C THR A 1018 -51.52 5.18 -2.00
N ILE A 1019 -50.82 5.82 -2.94
CA ILE A 1019 -50.50 5.25 -4.26
C ILE A 1019 -49.66 3.98 -4.10
N ILE A 1020 -48.58 4.02 -3.30
CA ILE A 1020 -47.70 2.86 -3.05
C ILE A 1020 -48.49 1.69 -2.46
N ALA A 1021 -49.33 1.96 -1.45
CA ALA A 1021 -50.13 0.93 -0.80
C ALA A 1021 -51.16 0.32 -1.76
N ASN A 1022 -51.81 1.15 -2.58
CA ASN A 1022 -52.76 0.70 -3.59
C ASN A 1022 -52.07 -0.18 -4.65
N TYR A 1023 -50.93 0.25 -5.19
CA TYR A 1023 -50.23 -0.50 -6.23
C TYR A 1023 -49.71 -1.83 -5.70
N LYS A 1024 -49.16 -1.88 -4.49
CA LYS A 1024 -48.79 -3.15 -3.84
C LYS A 1024 -49.97 -4.10 -3.65
N LYS A 1025 -51.14 -3.57 -3.28
CA LYS A 1025 -52.35 -4.38 -3.10
C LYS A 1025 -52.92 -4.89 -4.43
N ALA A 1026 -52.79 -4.09 -5.50
CA ALA A 1026 -53.33 -4.38 -6.82
C ALA A 1026 -52.36 -5.13 -7.76
N GLY A 1027 -51.10 -5.33 -7.35
CA GLY A 1027 -50.05 -5.92 -8.21
C GLY A 1027 -49.62 -5.00 -9.35
N LEU A 1028 -49.62 -3.68 -9.12
CA LEU A 1028 -49.34 -2.62 -10.09
C LEU A 1028 -47.99 -1.92 -9.85
N GLU A 1029 -47.07 -2.56 -9.14
CA GLU A 1029 -45.76 -1.97 -8.79
C GLU A 1029 -44.89 -1.67 -10.03
N ASN A 1030 -45.21 -2.26 -11.19
CA ASN A 1030 -44.57 -1.94 -12.47
C ASN A 1030 -44.81 -0.49 -12.95
N PHE A 1031 -45.75 0.24 -12.35
CA PHE A 1031 -45.95 1.68 -12.58
C PHE A 1031 -45.10 2.57 -11.64
N ILE A 1032 -44.29 1.96 -10.77
CA ILE A 1032 -43.28 2.63 -9.95
C ILE A 1032 -41.93 2.41 -10.62
N VAL A 1033 -41.44 3.43 -11.34
CA VAL A 1033 -40.18 3.35 -12.05
C VAL A 1033 -39.06 3.82 -11.14
N ASN A 1034 -38.15 2.91 -10.78
CA ASN A 1034 -36.92 3.26 -10.08
C ASN A 1034 -36.02 4.09 -11.01
N LEU A 1035 -35.65 5.30 -10.60
CA LEU A 1035 -34.78 6.18 -11.38
C LEU A 1035 -33.29 5.93 -11.12
N GLN A 1036 -32.95 5.07 -10.16
CA GLN A 1036 -31.56 4.71 -9.87
C GLN A 1036 -30.91 3.85 -10.97
N GLY A 1037 -29.59 3.95 -11.06
CA GLY A 1037 -28.76 3.17 -11.98
C GLY A 1037 -28.68 3.74 -13.39
N ASP A 1038 -27.62 3.38 -14.12
CA ASP A 1038 -27.30 3.98 -15.43
C ASP A 1038 -28.00 3.27 -16.61
N ASN A 1039 -28.88 2.31 -16.35
CA ASN A 1039 -29.70 1.66 -17.38
C ASN A 1039 -30.64 2.66 -18.07
N HIS A 1040 -30.92 2.40 -19.34
CA HIS A 1040 -31.99 3.07 -20.06
C HIS A 1040 -33.35 2.69 -19.48
N LYS A 1041 -34.23 3.68 -19.32
CA LYS A 1041 -35.58 3.53 -18.80
C LYS A 1041 -36.53 4.17 -19.80
N ASN A 1042 -37.74 3.66 -19.93
CA ASN A 1042 -38.73 4.21 -20.86
C ASN A 1042 -39.20 5.63 -20.49
N VAL A 1043 -38.85 6.11 -19.31
CA VAL A 1043 -39.25 7.42 -18.78
C VAL A 1043 -38.09 8.42 -18.70
N THR A 1044 -36.86 7.98 -18.94
CA THR A 1044 -35.67 8.85 -18.88
C THR A 1044 -35.04 9.00 -20.25
N TRP A 1045 -34.50 10.19 -20.51
CA TRP A 1045 -33.93 10.57 -21.79
C TRP A 1045 -32.49 11.04 -21.60
N SER A 1046 -31.59 10.54 -22.44
CA SER A 1046 -30.20 11.01 -22.52
C SER A 1046 -30.00 11.74 -23.84
N PHE A 1047 -29.21 12.80 -23.85
CA PHE A 1047 -29.12 13.70 -25.00
C PHE A 1047 -27.71 13.62 -25.59
N ARG A 1048 -27.51 12.80 -26.62
CA ARG A 1048 -26.17 12.44 -27.09
C ARG A 1048 -25.68 13.43 -28.14
N TYR A 1049 -24.51 14.05 -27.94
CA TYR A 1049 -23.96 14.98 -28.92
C TYR A 1049 -23.59 14.26 -30.22
N VAL A 1050 -23.84 14.92 -31.35
CA VAL A 1050 -23.37 14.46 -32.67
C VAL A 1050 -21.91 14.86 -32.93
N ASN A 1051 -21.45 15.94 -32.28
CA ASN A 1051 -20.10 16.51 -32.36
C ASN A 1051 -19.43 16.66 -30.98
N PRO A 1052 -19.22 15.57 -30.21
CA PRO A 1052 -18.77 15.65 -28.82
C PRO A 1052 -17.41 16.35 -28.64
N ASP A 1053 -16.49 16.21 -29.60
CA ASP A 1053 -15.16 16.84 -29.56
C ASP A 1053 -15.21 18.37 -29.65
N LYS A 1054 -16.36 18.96 -30.01
CA LYS A 1054 -16.55 20.41 -30.14
C LYS A 1054 -17.52 20.98 -29.10
N ALA A 1055 -18.30 20.12 -28.44
CA ALA A 1055 -19.40 20.55 -27.59
C ALA A 1055 -18.96 21.15 -26.25
N GLY A 1056 -17.73 20.88 -25.79
CA GLY A 1056 -17.24 21.32 -24.46
C GLY A 1056 -16.95 22.81 -24.34
N VAL A 1057 -16.75 23.52 -25.46
CA VAL A 1057 -16.27 24.92 -25.49
C VAL A 1057 -17.29 25.90 -26.07
N VAL A 1058 -18.54 25.47 -26.27
CA VAL A 1058 -19.58 26.32 -26.85
C VAL A 1058 -20.08 27.35 -25.84
N THR A 1059 -20.37 28.55 -26.33
CA THR A 1059 -20.98 29.64 -25.56
C THR A 1059 -22.40 29.96 -26.02
N GLU A 1060 -22.85 29.32 -27.11
CA GLU A 1060 -24.19 29.43 -27.67
C GLU A 1060 -24.57 28.11 -28.37
N GLU A 1061 -25.87 27.91 -28.58
CA GLU A 1061 -26.44 26.73 -29.23
C GLU A 1061 -26.24 26.78 -30.76
N GLY A 1062 -25.74 25.69 -31.34
CA GLY A 1062 -25.47 25.60 -32.78
C GLY A 1062 -24.90 24.24 -33.23
N GLU A 1063 -24.25 24.19 -34.40
CA GLU A 1063 -23.78 22.93 -35.01
C GLU A 1063 -22.78 22.15 -34.14
N ALA A 1064 -22.02 22.85 -33.28
CA ALA A 1064 -20.99 22.25 -32.44
C ALA A 1064 -21.54 21.42 -31.27
N ASN A 1065 -22.78 21.68 -30.82
CA ASN A 1065 -23.40 21.05 -29.66
C ASN A 1065 -24.81 20.48 -29.95
N GLU A 1066 -25.12 20.22 -31.22
CA GLU A 1066 -26.30 19.45 -31.63
C GLU A 1066 -26.35 18.05 -30.99
N PHE A 1067 -27.55 17.54 -30.69
CA PHE A 1067 -27.73 16.26 -30.01
C PHE A 1067 -28.93 15.43 -30.50
N LEU A 1068 -28.90 14.14 -30.21
CA LEU A 1068 -29.97 13.16 -30.41
C LEU A 1068 -30.68 12.86 -29.08
N PHE A 1069 -32.00 12.62 -29.13
CA PHE A 1069 -32.74 12.06 -27.98
C PHE A 1069 -32.55 10.54 -27.94
N GLU A 1070 -31.76 10.05 -26.98
CA GLU A 1070 -31.45 8.63 -26.74
C GLU A 1070 -32.40 8.07 -25.67
N SER A 1071 -33.27 7.13 -26.06
CA SER A 1071 -34.26 6.52 -25.16
C SER A 1071 -33.77 5.19 -24.57
N ASN A 1072 -33.38 4.23 -25.42
CA ASN A 1072 -33.11 2.85 -24.99
C ASN A 1072 -32.12 2.11 -25.90
N ILE A 1073 -31.71 0.91 -25.50
CA ILE A 1073 -30.91 -0.05 -26.29
C ILE A 1073 -31.72 -1.29 -26.63
N TYR A 1074 -31.48 -1.84 -27.82
CA TYR A 1074 -32.26 -2.96 -28.36
C TYR A 1074 -31.70 -4.36 -28.04
N ASN A 1075 -30.56 -4.45 -27.37
CA ASN A 1075 -29.97 -5.69 -26.87
C ASN A 1075 -29.05 -5.38 -25.68
N GLU A 1076 -28.70 -6.40 -24.89
CA GLU A 1076 -27.89 -6.26 -23.67
C GLU A 1076 -26.43 -5.84 -23.89
N ASN A 1077 -25.93 -5.87 -25.14
CA ASN A 1077 -24.51 -5.63 -25.45
C ASN A 1077 -24.28 -4.33 -26.24
N GLY A 1078 -25.32 -3.66 -26.74
CA GLY A 1078 -25.26 -2.49 -27.61
C GLY A 1078 -24.61 -2.71 -28.99
N LEU A 1079 -24.29 -3.94 -29.40
CA LEU A 1079 -23.39 -4.23 -30.55
C LEU A 1079 -24.06 -4.72 -31.84
N THR A 1080 -25.20 -5.41 -31.80
CA THR A 1080 -25.94 -5.84 -33.00
C THR A 1080 -27.42 -6.10 -32.69
N SER A 1081 -28.38 -5.37 -33.28
CA SER A 1081 -29.80 -5.71 -33.17
C SER A 1081 -30.51 -5.64 -34.52
N THR A 1082 -31.34 -6.64 -34.80
CA THR A 1082 -32.29 -6.65 -35.93
C THR A 1082 -33.74 -6.56 -35.43
N GLY A 1083 -33.94 -6.26 -34.14
CA GLY A 1083 -35.20 -6.41 -33.41
C GLY A 1083 -35.98 -5.11 -33.16
N LYS A 1084 -37.26 -5.30 -32.82
CA LYS A 1084 -38.25 -4.27 -32.43
C LYS A 1084 -38.05 -3.82 -30.98
N ALA A 1085 -38.91 -2.90 -30.50
CA ALA A 1085 -39.03 -2.42 -29.11
C ALA A 1085 -38.53 -3.41 -28.04
N THR A 1086 -37.68 -2.96 -27.12
CA THR A 1086 -37.23 -3.72 -25.95
C THR A 1086 -37.66 -3.02 -24.67
N LYS A 1087 -37.91 -3.79 -23.61
CA LYS A 1087 -38.08 -3.22 -22.28
C LYS A 1087 -36.74 -2.62 -21.83
N GLY A 1088 -36.79 -1.62 -20.96
CA GLY A 1088 -35.59 -1.19 -20.23
C GLY A 1088 -34.99 -2.37 -19.45
N PHE A 1089 -33.68 -2.37 -19.26
CA PHE A 1089 -33.00 -3.39 -18.46
C PHE A 1089 -33.04 -2.98 -16.99
N ASP A 1090 -33.30 -3.92 -16.08
CA ASP A 1090 -33.38 -3.62 -14.63
C ASP A 1090 -32.02 -3.25 -14.01
N LYS A 1091 -30.92 -3.41 -14.76
CA LYS A 1091 -29.55 -3.08 -14.37
C LYS A 1091 -28.79 -2.48 -15.55
N ALA A 1092 -27.74 -1.72 -15.26
CA ALA A 1092 -26.81 -1.31 -16.30
C ALA A 1092 -26.13 -2.54 -16.90
N VAL A 1093 -26.11 -2.63 -18.22
CA VAL A 1093 -25.49 -3.68 -19.03
C VAL A 1093 -24.55 -3.06 -20.07
N ALA A 1094 -23.72 -3.87 -20.73
CA ALA A 1094 -22.81 -3.39 -21.77
C ALA A 1094 -23.56 -2.60 -22.86
N GLY A 1095 -23.07 -1.40 -23.20
CA GLY A 1095 -23.78 -0.51 -24.11
C GLY A 1095 -24.89 0.34 -23.46
N SER A 1096 -25.09 0.28 -22.14
CA SER A 1096 -25.97 1.25 -21.44
C SER A 1096 -25.47 2.69 -21.52
N ILE A 1097 -24.21 2.91 -21.91
CA ILE A 1097 -23.67 4.25 -22.13
C ILE A 1097 -23.04 4.30 -23.52
N ALA A 1098 -23.38 5.36 -24.26
CA ALA A 1098 -22.97 5.63 -25.63
C ALA A 1098 -23.09 4.40 -26.56
N PRO A 1099 -24.23 3.70 -26.59
CA PRO A 1099 -24.44 2.49 -27.41
C PRO A 1099 -24.08 2.71 -28.89
N GLN A 1100 -23.54 1.70 -29.55
CA GLN A 1100 -23.37 1.76 -31.01
C GLN A 1100 -24.75 1.76 -31.70
N TYR A 1101 -25.69 0.97 -31.19
CA TYR A 1101 -27.08 0.90 -31.65
C TYR A 1101 -28.06 1.32 -30.56
N ALA A 1102 -28.90 2.32 -30.83
CA ALA A 1102 -29.84 2.86 -29.85
C ALA A 1102 -31.18 3.26 -30.47
N ALA A 1103 -32.14 3.51 -29.59
CA ALA A 1103 -33.46 4.02 -29.92
C ALA A 1103 -33.44 5.56 -29.87
N TRP A 1104 -33.35 6.20 -31.03
CA TRP A 1104 -33.36 7.65 -31.20
C TRP A 1104 -34.75 8.14 -31.57
N LEU A 1105 -35.09 9.37 -31.18
CA LEU A 1105 -36.32 10.01 -31.67
C LEU A 1105 -36.25 10.21 -33.20
N LYS A 1106 -37.30 9.79 -33.90
CA LYS A 1106 -37.44 9.82 -35.37
C LYS A 1106 -38.85 10.26 -35.75
N MET A 1107 -39.00 10.89 -36.90
CA MET A 1107 -40.31 11.06 -37.54
C MET A 1107 -40.58 9.95 -38.57
N GLN A 1108 -41.72 9.28 -38.44
CA GLN A 1108 -42.20 8.23 -39.34
C GLN A 1108 -43.66 8.51 -39.73
N ASN A 1109 -43.92 8.77 -41.01
CA ASN A 1109 -45.25 9.09 -41.56
C ASN A 1109 -45.96 10.25 -40.81
N GLY A 1110 -45.22 11.26 -40.36
CA GLY A 1110 -45.74 12.40 -39.59
C GLY A 1110 -45.87 12.15 -38.09
N CYS A 1111 -45.70 10.91 -37.61
CA CYS A 1111 -45.70 10.57 -36.20
C CYS A 1111 -44.28 10.50 -35.64
N LEU A 1112 -44.05 11.03 -34.44
CA LEU A 1112 -42.80 10.78 -33.71
C LEU A 1112 -42.78 9.38 -33.09
N VAL A 1113 -41.70 8.65 -33.38
CA VAL A 1113 -41.43 7.28 -32.97
C VAL A 1113 -39.95 7.12 -32.61
N LEU A 1114 -39.56 5.96 -32.11
CA LEU A 1114 -38.16 5.57 -31.94
C LEU A 1114 -37.62 4.84 -33.17
N THR A 1115 -36.35 5.09 -33.54
CA THR A 1115 -35.62 4.32 -34.57
C THR A 1115 -35.56 2.84 -34.20
N ARG A 1116 -35.46 1.93 -35.18
CA ARG A 1116 -35.45 0.47 -34.96
C ARG A 1116 -34.08 -0.04 -34.47
N GLY A 1117 -34.02 -1.34 -34.12
CA GLY A 1117 -32.80 -2.03 -33.65
C GLY A 1117 -31.57 -1.93 -34.54
N ASP A 1118 -31.75 -1.71 -35.84
CA ASP A 1118 -30.68 -1.59 -36.84
C ASP A 1118 -30.08 -0.17 -36.94
N SER A 1119 -30.55 0.78 -36.13
CA SER A 1119 -30.10 2.18 -36.15
C SER A 1119 -28.77 2.37 -35.41
N GLU A 1120 -27.71 2.62 -36.18
CA GLU A 1120 -26.36 2.88 -35.68
C GLU A 1120 -26.13 4.38 -35.43
N PHE A 1121 -25.44 4.72 -34.34
CA PHE A 1121 -25.07 6.11 -34.02
C PHE A 1121 -24.36 6.83 -35.18
N ASN A 1122 -23.51 6.15 -35.95
CA ASN A 1122 -22.81 6.74 -37.09
C ASN A 1122 -23.75 7.19 -38.21
N ALA A 1123 -24.89 6.51 -38.40
CA ALA A 1123 -25.92 6.92 -39.35
C ALA A 1123 -26.88 7.95 -38.72
N ALA A 1124 -27.23 7.76 -37.45
CA ALA A 1124 -28.13 8.65 -36.71
C ALA A 1124 -27.55 10.06 -36.54
N LYS A 1125 -26.26 10.19 -36.24
CA LYS A 1125 -25.58 11.49 -36.04
C LYS A 1125 -25.54 12.36 -37.29
N THR A 1126 -25.77 11.77 -38.47
CA THR A 1126 -25.88 12.50 -39.74
C THR A 1126 -27.33 12.60 -40.22
N GLY A 1127 -28.30 12.05 -39.47
CA GLY A 1127 -29.71 11.96 -39.86
C GLY A 1127 -29.99 10.96 -40.99
N SER A 1128 -28.99 10.16 -41.40
CA SER A 1128 -29.09 9.29 -42.59
C SER A 1128 -30.08 8.14 -42.44
N ASP A 1129 -30.35 7.71 -41.21
CA ASP A 1129 -31.35 6.69 -40.88
C ASP A 1129 -32.72 7.30 -40.47
N GLY A 1130 -32.84 8.62 -40.55
CA GLY A 1130 -34.03 9.39 -40.20
C GLY A 1130 -34.16 9.75 -38.71
N ALA A 1131 -33.15 9.50 -37.88
CA ALA A 1131 -33.09 10.08 -36.54
C ALA A 1131 -33.11 11.62 -36.61
N LEU A 1132 -33.84 12.26 -35.70
CA LEU A 1132 -33.95 13.71 -35.62
C LEU A 1132 -32.84 14.28 -34.72
N ILE A 1133 -32.17 15.32 -35.20
CA ILE A 1133 -31.09 16.02 -34.50
C ILE A 1133 -31.64 17.35 -34.01
N PHE A 1134 -31.36 17.70 -32.76
CA PHE A 1134 -31.93 18.89 -32.10
C PHE A 1134 -30.86 19.81 -31.52
N ASN A 1135 -31.25 21.07 -31.34
CA ASN A 1135 -30.69 21.98 -30.36
C ASN A 1135 -31.76 22.34 -29.32
N ALA A 1136 -31.34 22.84 -28.17
CA ALA A 1136 -32.23 23.39 -27.16
C ALA A 1136 -32.13 24.92 -27.14
N TYR A 1137 -33.23 25.61 -26.90
CA TYR A 1137 -33.25 27.06 -26.76
C TYR A 1137 -34.12 27.48 -25.58
N GLN A 1138 -33.75 28.58 -24.94
CA GLN A 1138 -34.51 29.17 -23.84
C GLN A 1138 -35.91 29.62 -24.30
N LYS A 1139 -36.90 29.48 -23.41
CA LYS A 1139 -38.21 30.10 -23.63
C LYS A 1139 -38.16 31.62 -23.46
N THR A 1140 -39.01 32.35 -24.17
CA THR A 1140 -39.23 33.78 -23.90
C THR A 1140 -40.48 34.01 -23.04
N ASP A 1141 -40.59 35.16 -22.37
CA ASP A 1141 -41.72 35.51 -21.50
C ASP A 1141 -43.09 35.54 -22.23
N ALA A 1142 -43.08 35.65 -23.56
CA ALA A 1142 -44.29 35.66 -24.39
C ALA A 1142 -44.76 34.25 -24.81
N GLU A 1143 -44.06 33.20 -24.39
CA GLU A 1143 -44.30 31.82 -24.81
C GLU A 1143 -44.62 30.93 -23.60
N ASP A 1144 -45.74 30.20 -23.71
CA ASP A 1144 -46.29 29.40 -22.63
C ASP A 1144 -45.80 27.95 -22.68
N MET A 1145 -45.91 27.29 -21.53
CA MET A 1145 -45.62 25.87 -21.41
C MET A 1145 -46.63 25.07 -22.21
N VAL A 1146 -46.23 23.90 -22.67
CA VAL A 1146 -47.16 22.94 -23.23
C VAL A 1146 -48.18 22.53 -22.16
N THR A 1147 -49.44 22.92 -22.30
CA THR A 1147 -50.52 22.55 -21.38
C THR A 1147 -51.60 21.77 -22.13
N SER A 1148 -51.88 20.55 -21.69
CA SER A 1148 -53.02 19.77 -22.17
C SER A 1148 -54.10 19.70 -21.08
N ILE A 1149 -54.98 20.71 -21.07
CA ILE A 1149 -56.27 20.62 -20.40
C ILE A 1149 -57.34 21.44 -21.14
N GLU A 1150 -58.49 20.80 -21.37
CA GLU A 1150 -59.73 21.43 -21.81
C GLU A 1150 -60.45 22.10 -20.63
N GLY A 1151 -61.03 23.28 -20.87
CA GLY A 1151 -61.95 23.97 -19.95
C GLY A 1151 -62.84 24.94 -20.74
N ALA A 1152 -64.15 24.78 -20.62
CA ALA A 1152 -65.19 25.36 -21.46
C ALA A 1152 -65.18 26.91 -21.51
N ASN A 1153 -65.02 27.46 -22.71
CA ASN A 1153 -65.51 28.80 -23.05
C ASN A 1153 -66.63 28.63 -24.09
N ALA A 1154 -67.76 29.31 -23.90
CA ALA A 1154 -68.73 29.49 -24.99
C ALA A 1154 -68.05 30.24 -26.16
N GLU A 1155 -68.43 29.93 -27.39
CA GLU A 1155 -67.76 30.47 -28.59
C GLU A 1155 -67.68 32.01 -28.55
N GLY A 1156 -66.47 32.53 -28.32
CA GLY A 1156 -66.15 33.95 -28.47
C GLY A 1156 -65.98 34.78 -27.19
N VAL A 1157 -66.30 34.26 -25.99
CA VAL A 1157 -66.13 35.00 -24.71
C VAL A 1157 -65.30 34.20 -23.71
N SER A 1158 -64.26 34.80 -23.12
CA SER A 1158 -63.40 34.16 -22.10
C SER A 1158 -63.42 34.94 -20.79
N ILE A 1159 -63.47 34.23 -19.66
CA ILE A 1159 -63.48 34.81 -18.31
C ILE A 1159 -62.34 34.21 -17.50
N VAL A 1160 -61.45 35.07 -16.99
CA VAL A 1160 -60.28 34.68 -16.19
C VAL A 1160 -60.31 35.40 -14.85
N ALA A 1161 -60.29 34.66 -13.74
CA ALA A 1161 -60.17 35.24 -12.40
C ALA A 1161 -58.70 35.33 -11.96
N GLY A 1162 -58.31 36.48 -11.43
CA GLY A 1162 -57.00 36.77 -10.86
C GLY A 1162 -57.07 37.11 -9.38
N ASN A 1163 -55.98 37.63 -8.81
CA ASN A 1163 -55.93 38.10 -7.42
C ASN A 1163 -56.67 39.45 -7.32
N GLY A 1164 -57.86 39.45 -6.72
CA GLY A 1164 -58.71 40.64 -6.60
C GLY A 1164 -59.32 41.18 -7.91
N THR A 1165 -59.32 40.42 -9.01
CA THR A 1165 -59.84 40.87 -10.32
C THR A 1165 -60.51 39.76 -11.13
N VAL A 1166 -61.41 40.14 -12.04
CA VAL A 1166 -61.95 39.31 -13.12
C VAL A 1166 -61.65 39.99 -14.46
N THR A 1167 -60.99 39.28 -15.36
CA THR A 1167 -60.74 39.72 -16.74
C THR A 1167 -61.71 39.04 -17.68
N VAL A 1168 -62.38 39.83 -18.52
CA VAL A 1168 -63.34 39.34 -19.51
C VAL A 1168 -62.87 39.73 -20.90
N GLN A 1169 -62.86 38.76 -21.80
CA GLN A 1169 -62.40 38.90 -23.18
C GLN A 1169 -63.52 38.58 -24.17
N GLY A 1170 -63.57 39.30 -25.30
CA GLY A 1170 -64.52 39.07 -26.39
C GLY A 1170 -65.95 39.57 -26.14
N ALA A 1171 -66.13 40.51 -25.19
CA ALA A 1171 -67.43 41.05 -24.79
C ALA A 1171 -67.53 42.59 -24.88
N ALA A 1172 -66.79 43.24 -25.80
CA ALA A 1172 -66.91 44.68 -26.01
C ALA A 1172 -68.36 45.09 -26.32
N GLY A 1173 -68.81 46.17 -25.69
CA GLY A 1173 -70.16 46.71 -25.81
C GLY A 1173 -71.24 45.97 -25.00
N LYS A 1174 -70.92 44.82 -24.37
CA LYS A 1174 -71.87 44.07 -23.53
C LYS A 1174 -71.85 44.56 -22.07
N SER A 1175 -73.01 44.48 -21.42
CA SER A 1175 -73.13 44.75 -19.98
C SER A 1175 -72.68 43.54 -19.17
N ILE A 1176 -71.90 43.78 -18.12
CA ILE A 1176 -71.43 42.75 -17.19
C ILE A 1176 -71.92 43.09 -15.79
N VAL A 1177 -72.49 42.09 -15.12
CA VAL A 1177 -72.88 42.12 -13.72
C VAL A 1177 -72.16 41.00 -12.99
N ILE A 1178 -71.34 41.35 -12.00
CA ILE A 1178 -70.65 40.41 -11.13
C ILE A 1178 -71.35 40.42 -9.77
N THR A 1179 -71.81 39.24 -9.34
CA THR A 1179 -72.48 39.05 -8.04
C THR A 1179 -71.67 38.11 -7.14
N ASN A 1180 -71.69 38.35 -5.83
CA ASN A 1180 -71.14 37.38 -4.88
C ASN A 1180 -72.12 36.20 -4.68
N ILE A 1181 -71.71 35.19 -3.92
CA ILE A 1181 -72.53 33.99 -3.68
C ILE A 1181 -73.87 34.25 -2.96
N LEU A 1182 -74.04 35.44 -2.36
CA LEU A 1182 -75.30 35.88 -1.73
C LEU A 1182 -76.19 36.68 -2.69
N GLY A 1183 -75.84 36.78 -3.97
CA GLY A 1183 -76.59 37.51 -5.00
C GLY A 1183 -76.42 39.03 -4.95
N LYS A 1184 -75.47 39.56 -4.18
CA LYS A 1184 -75.19 40.99 -4.11
C LYS A 1184 -74.24 41.39 -5.25
N VAL A 1185 -74.61 42.40 -6.03
CA VAL A 1185 -73.75 42.97 -7.09
C VAL A 1185 -72.51 43.59 -6.45
N VAL A 1186 -71.34 43.12 -6.88
CA VAL A 1186 -70.01 43.59 -6.43
C VAL A 1186 -69.30 44.42 -7.49
N ALA A 1187 -69.64 44.25 -8.77
CA ALA A 1187 -69.24 45.13 -9.86
C ALA A 1187 -70.27 45.07 -11.00
N GLU A 1188 -70.55 46.20 -11.64
CA GLU A 1188 -71.43 46.29 -12.81
C GLU A 1188 -70.89 47.36 -13.76
N THR A 1189 -70.67 46.99 -15.03
CA THR A 1189 -70.15 47.92 -16.04
C THR A 1189 -70.47 47.45 -17.45
N VAL A 1190 -70.49 48.36 -18.41
CA VAL A 1190 -70.46 48.05 -19.84
C VAL A 1190 -69.00 48.01 -20.27
N LEU A 1191 -68.58 46.94 -20.94
CA LEU A 1191 -67.19 46.84 -21.42
C LEU A 1191 -67.00 47.73 -22.65
N THR A 1192 -65.99 48.58 -22.64
CA THR A 1192 -65.61 49.41 -23.80
C THR A 1192 -64.50 48.77 -24.65
N SER A 1193 -64.01 47.60 -24.25
CA SER A 1193 -62.85 46.89 -24.81
C SER A 1193 -63.11 45.39 -24.84
N ASP A 1194 -62.59 44.69 -25.85
CA ASP A 1194 -62.61 43.23 -25.96
C ASP A 1194 -61.66 42.53 -24.98
N ASN A 1195 -60.96 43.29 -24.15
CA ASN A 1195 -60.20 42.80 -23.00
C ASN A 1195 -60.34 43.82 -21.88
N ALA A 1196 -61.10 43.47 -20.85
CA ALA A 1196 -61.39 44.38 -19.74
C ALA A 1196 -61.24 43.67 -18.40
N THR A 1197 -60.50 44.30 -17.49
CA THR A 1197 -60.26 43.82 -16.13
C THR A 1197 -61.11 44.61 -15.15
N ILE A 1198 -61.86 43.90 -14.31
CA ILE A 1198 -62.78 44.44 -13.31
C ILE A 1198 -62.25 44.03 -11.93
N ALA A 1199 -62.10 44.99 -11.03
CA ALA A 1199 -61.70 44.70 -9.65
C ALA A 1199 -62.87 44.07 -8.88
N VAL A 1200 -62.61 42.96 -8.19
CA VAL A 1200 -63.63 42.17 -7.47
C VAL A 1200 -63.02 41.62 -6.18
N PRO A 1201 -63.72 41.65 -5.03
CA PRO A 1201 -63.22 41.05 -3.80
C PRO A 1201 -62.96 39.54 -3.92
N ALA A 1202 -61.96 39.04 -3.21
CA ALA A 1202 -61.63 37.61 -3.15
C ALA A 1202 -62.85 36.76 -2.70
N GLY A 1203 -63.04 35.61 -3.34
CA GLY A 1203 -64.17 34.71 -3.11
C GLY A 1203 -64.86 34.22 -4.39
N ILE A 1204 -65.93 33.44 -4.23
CA ILE A 1204 -66.73 32.93 -5.35
C ILE A 1204 -67.68 34.02 -5.85
N VAL A 1205 -67.60 34.31 -7.13
CA VAL A 1205 -68.48 35.27 -7.82
C VAL A 1205 -69.16 34.63 -9.03
N ALA A 1206 -70.32 35.12 -9.39
CA ALA A 1206 -71.01 34.80 -10.63
C ALA A 1206 -70.96 36.01 -11.57
N VAL A 1207 -70.39 35.80 -12.76
CA VAL A 1207 -70.22 36.81 -13.81
C VAL A 1207 -71.32 36.58 -14.84
N ALA A 1208 -72.28 37.49 -14.92
CA ALA A 1208 -73.33 37.50 -15.93
C ALA A 1208 -72.99 38.54 -17.01
N ILE A 1209 -73.01 38.12 -18.27
CA ILE A 1209 -72.74 38.96 -19.43
C ILE A 1209 -74.01 38.99 -20.28
N ASP A 1210 -74.40 40.17 -20.77
CA ASP A 1210 -75.60 40.33 -21.59
C ASP A 1210 -75.59 39.39 -22.81
N GLY A 1211 -76.59 38.51 -22.89
CA GLY A 1211 -76.71 37.48 -23.93
C GLY A 1211 -75.97 36.16 -23.70
N GLU A 1212 -75.22 35.99 -22.60
CA GLU A 1212 -74.49 34.76 -22.25
C GLU A 1212 -75.00 34.12 -20.95
N GLU A 1213 -74.78 32.81 -20.76
CA GLU A 1213 -75.03 32.17 -19.46
C GLU A 1213 -74.06 32.68 -18.39
N ALA A 1214 -74.56 32.83 -17.15
CA ALA A 1214 -73.73 33.30 -16.05
C ALA A 1214 -72.67 32.25 -15.64
N VAL A 1215 -71.41 32.66 -15.59
CA VAL A 1215 -70.27 31.78 -15.28
C VAL A 1215 -69.79 32.01 -13.85
N LYS A 1216 -69.55 30.93 -13.11
CA LYS A 1216 -68.94 31.01 -11.77
C LYS A 1216 -67.43 31.13 -11.87
N ALA A 1217 -66.84 32.09 -11.17
CA ALA A 1217 -65.42 32.33 -11.12
C ALA A 1217 -64.94 32.44 -9.66
N ILE A 1218 -63.72 31.97 -9.38
CA ILE A 1218 -63.10 32.04 -8.05
C ILE A 1218 -62.01 33.10 -8.09
N VAL A 1219 -62.26 34.25 -7.46
CA VAL A 1219 -61.30 35.35 -7.36
C VAL A 1219 -60.38 35.05 -6.17
N LYS A 1220 -59.07 35.00 -6.43
CA LYS A 1220 -58.05 34.68 -5.43
C LYS A 1220 -57.83 35.84 -4.47
#